data_AF-A0A0R3SIX8-F1
#
_entry.id   AF-A0A0R3SIX8-F1
#
_cell.length_a   1.000
_cell.length_b   1.000
_cell.length_c   1.000
_cell.angle_alpha   90.00
_cell.angle_beta   90.00
_cell.angle_gamma   90.00
#
_symmetry.space_group_name_H-M   'P 1'
#
loop_
_entity.id
_entity.type
_entity.pdbx_description
1 polymer ?
#
loop_
_entity_poly.entity_id
_entity_poly.type
_entity_poly.pdbx_seq_one_letter_code
_entity_poly.pdbx_strand_id
1 'polypeptide(L)'
;MSNSSPFYDKPLKEYRDKLYVWHPQIEVWGATQGMLIGACCTAGSSFFILVRMRQFFNLYSQHHFLATAMPCIVFPTFGYLIFQDLCIDRKIVAGLRYPELKKSFCPTCFETRGSLIQATSGIAAPLLFSFVCCAASSLSFRTYPVPDIDKSRKVLGLIRRSCGSFKTSLIFLTGAQFLVGGFLTRKAIDHHDFALTKLMLRLKSTDCVDCLRVTDHLLSEYLGINSYDIDSGKGLLTFGDHLESERISEVVRILNISGIETFSVFVENGFDEVKSKLCLRPLFQNELLPSVKRSKIAESEGGFITDVSQLCAVLEPANWCSKGHNVPAWCATVDPLPKMSSCISALTRLKPLPKGLSHLKRAFVKQSGLNRVGRVLLGLAGQKFTEENAKDLASQLCKETSISEPTVDSCFVPLSQPRSCRQQTALSSLTKHGDVLRSWPFNFHSDQNLESLLSVGGLKDRLNESARPYFSVEELRWHNHWLRRAVDLSKDASNNGRNASCDPENTDSVCSCVVIHKPSVKKLDVNNQIPLVEMVSNSTKSCIDHASMLAANAIGRLNLEQGERYLLTDCDVYLSVEPCMMCTMALLHSRVARVFIAKRLPSIGGMCSRWKLPLVKTVNHHFLVFAPPPESNNQ
;
A
#
# COMPACT_ATOMS: atom_id res chain seq x y z
N MET A 1 21.98 -33.39 -7.65
CA MET A 1 21.06 -33.25 -8.80
C MET A 1 19.65 -33.46 -8.30
N SER A 2 18.85 -32.41 -8.20
CA SER A 2 17.42 -32.48 -7.84
C SER A 2 16.69 -31.36 -8.56
N ASN A 3 15.99 -31.73 -9.64
CA ASN A 3 14.94 -31.01 -10.39
C ASN A 3 14.85 -29.49 -10.17
N SER A 4 15.67 -28.72 -10.89
CA SER A 4 15.31 -27.35 -11.26
C SER A 4 14.32 -27.42 -12.42
N SER A 5 13.04 -27.16 -12.15
CA SER A 5 12.04 -27.11 -13.22
C SER A 5 12.34 -25.96 -14.19
N PRO A 6 12.12 -26.13 -15.51
CA PRO A 6 12.35 -25.09 -16.52
C PRO A 6 11.46 -23.85 -16.38
N PHE A 7 10.54 -23.83 -15.39
CA PHE A 7 9.65 -22.71 -15.09
C PHE A 7 10.35 -21.54 -14.37
N TYR A 8 11.48 -21.76 -13.70
CA TYR A 8 12.14 -20.74 -12.87
C TYR A 8 13.30 -20.00 -13.55
N ASP A 9 13.97 -20.60 -14.54
CA ASP A 9 15.19 -20.00 -15.12
C ASP A 9 14.91 -18.80 -16.05
N LYS A 10 13.77 -18.82 -16.77
CA LYS A 10 13.38 -17.72 -17.67
C LYS A 10 13.15 -16.38 -16.94
N PRO A 11 12.36 -16.32 -15.84
CA PRO A 11 12.14 -15.06 -15.11
C PRO A 11 13.38 -14.59 -14.32
N LEU A 12 14.31 -15.47 -13.95
CA LEU A 12 15.58 -15.10 -13.31
C LEU A 12 16.54 -14.41 -14.28
N LYS A 13 16.63 -14.93 -15.51
CA LYS A 13 17.45 -14.33 -16.56
C LYS A 13 16.94 -12.92 -16.91
N GLU A 14 15.63 -12.77 -17.09
CA GLU A 14 15.01 -11.47 -17.34
C GLU A 14 15.28 -10.46 -16.21
N TYR A 15 15.22 -10.89 -14.95
CA TYR A 15 15.55 -10.04 -13.80
C TYR A 15 17.03 -9.62 -13.77
N ARG A 16 17.96 -10.50 -14.13
CA ARG A 16 19.39 -10.16 -14.21
C ARG A 16 19.68 -9.18 -15.34
N ASP A 17 19.11 -9.39 -16.52
CA ASP A 17 19.25 -8.48 -17.66
C ASP A 17 18.79 -7.06 -17.28
N LYS A 18 17.70 -6.97 -16.50
CA LYS A 18 17.17 -5.73 -15.94
C LYS A 18 18.13 -5.02 -14.97
N LEU A 19 18.87 -5.74 -14.13
CA LEU A 19 19.86 -5.16 -13.22
C LEU A 19 21.11 -4.64 -13.96
N TYR A 20 21.53 -5.29 -15.04
CA TYR A 20 22.69 -4.83 -15.84
C TYR A 20 22.44 -3.50 -16.57
N VAL A 21 21.18 -3.17 -16.85
CA VAL A 21 20.80 -1.90 -17.50
C VAL A 21 20.50 -0.80 -16.48
N TRP A 22 20.52 -1.08 -15.17
CA TRP A 22 20.18 -0.10 -14.12
C TRP A 22 21.18 1.06 -14.01
N HIS A 23 20.69 2.31 -13.98
CA HIS A 23 21.54 3.51 -13.84
C HIS A 23 21.09 4.33 -12.62
N PRO A 24 21.99 4.72 -11.70
CA PRO A 24 23.45 4.45 -11.71
C PRO A 24 23.81 3.04 -11.19
N GLN A 25 24.80 2.40 -11.82
CA GLN A 25 25.26 1.04 -11.48
C GLN A 25 25.82 0.90 -10.05
N ILE A 26 26.19 2.02 -9.40
CA ILE A 26 26.67 2.01 -8.02
C ILE A 26 25.58 1.71 -6.99
N GLU A 27 24.30 1.78 -7.37
CA GLU A 27 23.20 1.39 -6.47
C GLU A 27 23.01 -0.14 -6.41
N VAL A 28 23.47 -0.87 -7.43
CA VAL A 28 23.22 -2.31 -7.59
C VAL A 28 24.48 -3.14 -7.82
N TRP A 29 25.67 -2.55 -7.66
CA TRP A 29 26.95 -3.20 -7.99
C TRP A 29 27.15 -4.54 -7.29
N GLY A 30 26.70 -4.67 -6.04
CA GLY A 30 26.77 -5.93 -5.28
C GLY A 30 26.01 -7.07 -5.95
N ALA A 31 24.90 -6.79 -6.62
CA ALA A 31 24.06 -7.75 -7.32
C ALA A 31 24.56 -8.04 -8.75
N THR A 32 25.23 -7.09 -9.41
CA THR A 32 25.69 -7.23 -10.81
C THR A 32 27.15 -7.66 -10.92
N GLN A 33 28.03 -7.09 -10.10
CA GLN A 33 29.48 -7.22 -10.16
C GLN A 33 30.08 -8.02 -8.99
N GLY A 34 29.33 -8.24 -7.91
CA GLY A 34 29.82 -8.92 -6.70
C GLY A 34 30.45 -10.30 -6.98
N MET A 35 29.82 -11.11 -7.83
CA MET A 35 30.33 -12.42 -8.24
C MET A 35 31.68 -12.30 -8.99
N LEU A 36 31.84 -11.31 -9.86
CA LEU A 36 33.08 -11.12 -10.60
C LEU A 36 34.23 -10.68 -9.67
N ILE A 37 33.93 -9.78 -8.72
CA ILE A 37 34.91 -9.32 -7.72
C ILE A 37 35.38 -10.50 -6.88
N GLY A 38 34.46 -11.35 -6.41
CA GLY A 38 34.79 -12.56 -5.66
C GLY A 38 35.68 -13.53 -6.46
N ALA A 39 35.38 -13.72 -7.75
CA ALA A 39 36.16 -14.57 -8.64
C ALA A 39 37.59 -14.03 -8.87
N CYS A 40 37.75 -12.71 -9.05
CA CYS A 40 39.06 -12.07 -9.13
C CYS A 40 39.87 -12.25 -7.83
N CYS A 41 39.23 -12.12 -6.67
CA CYS A 41 39.85 -12.38 -5.38
C CYS A 41 40.29 -13.85 -5.24
N THR A 42 39.48 -14.81 -5.72
CA THR A 42 39.83 -16.24 -5.75
C THR A 42 41.01 -16.53 -6.68
N ALA A 43 41.02 -15.94 -7.89
CA ALA A 43 42.12 -16.12 -8.83
C ALA A 43 43.44 -15.55 -8.28
N GLY A 44 43.40 -14.37 -7.66
CA GLY A 44 44.55 -13.74 -7.03
C GLY A 44 45.13 -14.54 -5.86
N SER A 45 44.28 -15.06 -4.97
CA SER A 45 44.75 -15.92 -3.87
C SER A 45 45.32 -17.24 -4.39
N SER A 46 44.69 -17.82 -5.41
CA SER A 46 45.14 -19.06 -6.05
C SER A 46 46.53 -18.89 -6.68
N PHE A 47 46.75 -17.78 -7.39
CA PHE A 47 48.05 -17.46 -7.98
C PHE A 47 49.13 -17.28 -6.89
N PHE A 48 48.82 -16.55 -5.82
CA PHE A 48 49.76 -16.35 -4.71
C PHE A 48 50.17 -17.68 -4.05
N ILE A 49 49.19 -18.56 -3.77
CA ILE A 49 49.44 -19.89 -3.19
C ILE A 49 50.32 -20.72 -4.13
N LEU A 50 50.02 -20.71 -5.43
CA LEU A 50 50.79 -21.45 -6.42
C LEU A 50 52.26 -21.00 -6.46
N VAL A 51 52.52 -19.69 -6.47
CA VAL A 51 53.90 -19.15 -6.48
C VAL A 51 54.68 -19.62 -5.25
N ARG A 52 54.07 -19.54 -4.05
CA ARG A 52 54.69 -20.00 -2.81
C ARG A 52 54.93 -21.51 -2.80
N MET A 53 53.99 -22.29 -3.32
CA MET A 53 54.12 -23.74 -3.45
C MET A 53 55.24 -24.12 -4.42
N ARG A 54 55.34 -23.45 -5.56
CA ARG A 54 56.42 -23.69 -6.54
C ARG A 54 57.81 -23.35 -5.97
N GLN A 55 57.93 -22.28 -5.18
CA GLN A 55 59.17 -21.95 -4.47
C GLN A 55 59.58 -23.07 -3.49
N PHE A 56 58.62 -23.63 -2.75
CA PHE A 56 58.89 -24.72 -1.81
C PHE A 56 59.40 -26.00 -2.51
N PHE A 57 58.84 -26.35 -3.68
CA PHE A 57 59.26 -27.51 -4.48
C PHE A 57 60.44 -27.24 -5.42
N ASN A 58 61.11 -26.07 -5.31
CA ASN A 58 62.22 -25.64 -6.17
C ASN A 58 61.90 -25.64 -7.68
N LEU A 59 60.66 -25.34 -8.05
CA LEU A 59 60.19 -25.31 -9.45
C LEU A 59 60.36 -23.92 -10.08
N TYR A 60 61.61 -23.52 -10.34
CA TYR A 60 61.96 -22.19 -10.86
C TYR A 60 61.83 -22.03 -12.39
N SER A 61 61.81 -23.13 -13.15
CA SER A 61 61.74 -23.08 -14.62
C SER A 61 60.37 -22.63 -15.15
N GLN A 62 60.37 -21.77 -16.17
CA GLN A 62 59.16 -21.25 -16.83
C GLN A 62 58.49 -22.28 -17.76
N HIS A 63 59.21 -23.30 -18.23
CA HIS A 63 58.77 -24.17 -19.34
C HIS A 63 57.44 -24.91 -19.10
N HIS A 64 57.00 -25.08 -17.84
CA HIS A 64 55.71 -25.71 -17.51
C HIS A 64 54.93 -24.97 -16.41
N PHE A 65 55.08 -23.65 -16.33
CA PHE A 65 54.30 -22.82 -15.40
C PHE A 65 52.78 -22.96 -15.66
N LEU A 66 52.37 -22.93 -16.93
CA LEU A 66 50.98 -23.01 -17.36
C LEU A 66 50.29 -24.34 -16.95
N ALA A 67 51.00 -25.46 -17.02
CA ALA A 67 50.45 -26.77 -16.66
C ALA A 67 50.05 -26.87 -15.18
N THR A 68 50.81 -26.19 -14.30
CA THR A 68 50.44 -26.07 -12.88
C THR A 68 49.45 -24.94 -12.62
N ALA A 69 49.50 -23.85 -13.40
CA ALA A 69 48.67 -22.67 -13.18
C ALA A 69 47.19 -22.89 -13.54
N MET A 70 46.92 -23.60 -14.65
CA MET A 70 45.55 -23.88 -15.10
C MET A 70 44.70 -24.59 -14.02
N PRO A 71 45.05 -25.77 -13.51
CA PRO A 71 44.22 -26.46 -12.52
C PRO A 71 44.17 -25.72 -11.17
N CYS A 72 45.20 -24.95 -10.81
CA CYS A 72 45.26 -24.28 -9.52
C CYS A 72 44.49 -22.94 -9.49
N ILE A 73 44.35 -22.26 -10.62
CA ILE A 73 43.67 -20.96 -10.70
C ILE A 73 42.29 -21.10 -11.35
N VAL A 74 42.20 -21.81 -12.48
CA VAL A 74 40.96 -21.90 -13.26
C VAL A 74 39.92 -22.71 -12.51
N PHE A 75 40.23 -23.93 -12.05
CA PHE A 75 39.22 -24.77 -11.40
C PHE A 75 38.65 -24.18 -10.11
N PRO A 76 39.45 -23.61 -9.18
CA PRO A 76 38.87 -22.99 -7.99
C PRO A 76 38.04 -21.74 -8.30
N THR A 77 38.44 -20.96 -9.31
CA THR A 77 37.68 -19.77 -9.75
C THR A 77 36.35 -20.16 -10.40
N PHE A 78 36.34 -21.15 -11.29
CA PHE A 78 35.09 -21.67 -11.86
C PHE A 78 34.21 -22.34 -10.80
N GLY A 79 34.81 -23.07 -9.86
CA GLY A 79 34.10 -23.63 -8.71
C GLY A 79 33.38 -22.55 -7.92
N TYR A 80 34.07 -21.45 -7.60
CA TYR A 80 33.47 -20.29 -6.93
C TYR A 80 32.25 -19.76 -7.69
N LEU A 81 32.37 -19.48 -8.99
CA LEU A 81 31.26 -18.96 -9.80
C LEU A 81 30.02 -19.86 -9.76
N ILE A 82 30.22 -21.18 -9.90
CA ILE A 82 29.13 -22.16 -9.91
C ILE A 82 28.46 -22.24 -8.53
N PHE A 83 29.25 -22.36 -7.46
CA PHE A 83 28.69 -22.49 -6.11
C PHE A 83 28.03 -21.19 -5.62
N GLN A 84 28.58 -20.03 -5.97
CA GLN A 84 27.98 -18.73 -5.66
C GLN A 84 26.60 -18.59 -6.35
N ASP A 85 26.50 -18.91 -7.64
CA ASP A 85 25.24 -18.83 -8.39
C ASP A 85 24.15 -19.77 -7.81
N LEU A 86 24.51 -21.04 -7.58
CA LEU A 86 23.56 -22.07 -7.18
C LEU A 86 23.12 -21.97 -5.71
N CYS A 87 24.05 -21.65 -4.80
CA CYS A 87 23.79 -21.67 -3.37
C CYS A 87 23.30 -20.34 -2.82
N ILE A 88 23.63 -19.23 -3.47
CA ILE A 88 23.37 -17.87 -2.98
C ILE A 88 22.46 -17.13 -3.93
N ASP A 89 22.94 -16.73 -5.12
CA ASP A 89 22.24 -15.74 -5.95
C ASP A 89 20.85 -16.21 -6.41
N ARG A 90 20.73 -17.45 -6.91
CA ARG A 90 19.41 -17.99 -7.30
C ARG A 90 18.43 -18.05 -6.13
N LYS A 91 18.92 -18.35 -4.92
CA LYS A 91 18.09 -18.47 -3.72
C LYS A 91 17.70 -17.11 -3.13
N ILE A 92 18.57 -16.11 -3.22
CA ILE A 92 18.25 -14.74 -2.81
C ILE A 92 17.10 -14.21 -3.68
N VAL A 93 17.23 -14.32 -5.01
CA VAL A 93 16.20 -13.80 -5.93
C VAL A 93 14.88 -14.56 -5.78
N ALA A 94 14.91 -15.88 -5.62
CA ALA A 94 13.70 -16.66 -5.38
C ALA A 94 13.05 -16.35 -4.01
N GLY A 95 13.85 -16.20 -2.96
CA GLY A 95 13.37 -15.95 -1.60
C GLY A 95 12.77 -14.56 -1.40
N LEU A 96 13.29 -13.54 -2.09
CA LEU A 96 12.77 -12.18 -2.02
C LEU A 96 11.49 -11.98 -2.85
N ARG A 97 11.30 -12.75 -3.93
CA ARG A 97 10.15 -12.61 -4.84
C ARG A 97 8.88 -13.33 -4.37
N TYR A 98 9.00 -14.42 -3.62
CA TYR A 98 7.85 -15.23 -3.17
C TYR A 98 7.67 -15.12 -1.64
N PRO A 99 6.66 -14.36 -1.16
CA PRO A 99 6.49 -14.08 0.27
C PRO A 99 6.23 -15.35 1.11
N GLU A 100 5.70 -16.42 0.51
CA GLU A 100 5.48 -17.70 1.21
C GLU A 100 6.78 -18.43 1.58
N LEU A 101 7.88 -18.18 0.85
CA LEU A 101 9.20 -18.74 1.15
C LEU A 101 10.02 -17.89 2.14
N LYS A 102 9.53 -16.71 2.54
CA LYS A 102 10.24 -15.76 3.41
C LYS A 102 10.54 -16.33 4.81
N LYS A 103 9.76 -17.31 5.29
CA LYS A 103 10.04 -18.04 6.55
C LYS A 103 11.39 -18.77 6.57
N SER A 104 12.01 -19.01 5.41
CA SER A 104 13.31 -19.69 5.28
C SER A 104 14.50 -18.75 5.01
N PHE A 105 14.28 -17.43 4.98
CA PHE A 105 15.28 -16.44 4.61
C PHE A 105 15.96 -15.83 5.85
N CYS A 106 17.19 -16.29 6.17
CA CYS A 106 18.03 -15.70 7.23
C CYS A 106 19.28 -15.06 6.60
N PRO A 107 19.45 -13.72 6.68
CA PRO A 107 20.59 -13.01 6.09
C PRO A 107 21.95 -13.52 6.59
N THR A 108 22.07 -13.76 7.90
CA THR A 108 23.30 -14.27 8.52
C THR A 108 23.67 -15.67 8.02
N CYS A 109 22.68 -16.53 7.73
CA CYS A 109 22.92 -17.84 7.14
C CYS A 109 23.45 -17.75 5.70
N PHE A 110 23.03 -16.75 4.92
CA PHE A 110 23.56 -16.56 3.57
C PHE A 110 24.95 -15.93 3.61
N GLU A 111 25.19 -14.96 4.49
CA GLU A 111 26.50 -14.35 4.69
C GLU A 111 27.57 -15.39 5.06
N THR A 112 27.26 -16.25 6.06
CA THR A 112 28.15 -17.35 6.47
C THR A 112 28.41 -18.36 5.36
N ARG A 113 27.39 -18.67 4.54
CA ARG A 113 27.56 -19.52 3.34
C ARG A 113 28.49 -18.86 2.31
N GLY A 114 28.33 -17.57 2.06
CA GLY A 114 29.19 -16.79 1.16
C GLY A 114 30.64 -16.78 1.61
N SER A 115 30.88 -16.49 2.89
CA SER A 115 32.21 -16.57 3.49
C SER A 115 32.83 -17.97 3.36
N LEU A 116 32.05 -19.04 3.56
CA LEU A 116 32.53 -20.41 3.43
C LEU A 116 32.86 -20.78 1.98
N ILE A 117 32.01 -20.41 1.02
CA ILE A 117 32.25 -20.66 -0.42
C ILE A 117 33.49 -19.91 -0.90
N GLN A 118 33.66 -18.64 -0.49
CA GLN A 118 34.84 -17.83 -0.81
C GLN A 118 36.12 -18.41 -0.18
N ALA A 119 36.09 -18.82 1.10
CA ALA A 119 37.26 -19.39 1.76
C ALA A 119 37.65 -20.77 1.21
N THR A 120 36.68 -21.62 0.90
CA THR A 120 36.94 -22.95 0.33
C THR A 120 37.51 -22.84 -1.09
N SER A 121 36.93 -21.99 -1.93
CA SER A 121 37.40 -21.79 -3.30
C SER A 121 38.68 -20.96 -3.39
N GLY A 122 38.87 -19.99 -2.49
CA GLY A 122 40.04 -19.10 -2.47
C GLY A 122 41.26 -19.65 -1.75
N ILE A 123 41.11 -20.63 -0.85
CA ILE A 123 42.19 -21.16 0.00
C ILE A 123 42.27 -22.68 -0.05
N ALA A 124 41.22 -23.38 0.36
CA ALA A 124 41.30 -24.83 0.56
C ALA A 124 41.53 -25.58 -0.76
N ALA A 125 40.76 -25.24 -1.81
CA ALA A 125 40.93 -25.83 -3.14
C ALA A 125 42.29 -25.48 -3.78
N PRO A 126 42.74 -24.21 -3.83
CA PRO A 126 44.04 -23.86 -4.39
C PRO A 126 45.22 -24.48 -3.64
N LEU A 127 45.16 -24.62 -2.31
CA LEU A 127 46.19 -25.33 -1.53
C LEU A 127 46.28 -26.80 -1.95
N LEU A 128 45.13 -27.48 -2.07
CA LEU A 128 45.08 -28.88 -2.46
C LEU A 128 45.60 -29.08 -3.89
N PHE A 129 45.08 -28.32 -4.85
CA PHE A 129 45.50 -28.41 -6.24
C PHE A 129 46.98 -28.03 -6.41
N SER A 130 47.43 -26.94 -5.78
CA SER A 130 48.83 -26.51 -5.87
C SER A 130 49.78 -27.54 -5.28
N PHE A 131 49.43 -28.16 -4.15
CA PHE A 131 50.24 -29.24 -3.58
C PHE A 131 50.33 -30.44 -4.52
N VAL A 132 49.19 -30.95 -5.01
CA VAL A 132 49.15 -32.12 -5.89
C VAL A 132 49.90 -31.85 -7.20
N CYS A 133 49.63 -30.71 -7.85
CA CYS A 133 50.27 -30.36 -9.12
C CYS A 133 51.77 -30.10 -8.97
N CYS A 134 52.22 -29.43 -7.89
CA CYS A 134 53.65 -29.20 -7.66
C CYS A 134 54.38 -30.47 -7.24
N ALA A 135 53.77 -31.32 -6.40
CA ALA A 135 54.35 -32.60 -6.01
C ALA A 135 54.51 -33.53 -7.22
N ALA A 136 53.47 -33.66 -8.06
CA ALA A 136 53.53 -34.43 -9.30
C ALA A 136 54.61 -33.91 -10.25
N SER A 137 54.68 -32.58 -10.46
CA SER A 137 55.72 -31.98 -11.28
C SER A 137 57.12 -32.23 -10.72
N SER A 138 57.29 -32.11 -9.40
CA SER A 138 58.60 -32.33 -8.76
C SER A 138 59.08 -33.78 -8.86
N LEU A 139 58.16 -34.76 -8.89
CA LEU A 139 58.48 -36.17 -9.15
C LEU A 139 58.93 -36.38 -10.59
N SER A 140 58.21 -35.81 -11.55
CA SER A 140 58.56 -35.91 -12.98
C SER A 140 59.93 -35.29 -13.28
N PHE A 141 60.25 -34.15 -12.68
CA PHE A 141 61.50 -33.41 -12.94
C PHE A 141 62.60 -33.66 -11.91
N ARG A 142 62.34 -34.50 -10.90
CA ARG A 142 63.28 -34.83 -9.82
C ARG A 142 63.87 -33.60 -9.10
N THR A 143 63.09 -32.52 -8.96
CA THR A 143 63.54 -31.26 -8.33
C THR A 143 63.42 -31.25 -6.81
N TYR A 144 62.54 -32.08 -6.26
CA TYR A 144 62.30 -32.17 -4.83
C TYR A 144 61.94 -33.62 -4.42
N PRO A 145 62.45 -34.13 -3.29
CA PRO A 145 62.14 -35.48 -2.84
C PRO A 145 60.72 -35.55 -2.27
N VAL A 146 59.79 -36.14 -3.02
CA VAL A 146 58.42 -36.43 -2.57
C VAL A 146 58.34 -37.88 -2.11
N PRO A 147 57.78 -38.17 -0.93
CA PRO A 147 57.61 -39.55 -0.44
C PRO A 147 56.57 -40.32 -1.25
N ASP A 148 56.71 -41.64 -1.33
CA ASP A 148 55.73 -42.53 -1.96
C ASP A 148 54.34 -42.33 -1.35
N ILE A 149 53.30 -42.40 -2.20
CA ILE A 149 51.90 -42.14 -1.84
C ILE A 149 51.41 -43.10 -0.72
N ASP A 150 51.92 -44.33 -0.68
CA ASP A 150 51.57 -45.34 0.33
C ASP A 150 51.96 -44.94 1.76
N LYS A 151 52.94 -44.03 1.92
CA LYS A 151 53.43 -43.56 3.23
C LYS A 151 52.65 -42.31 3.67
N SER A 152 51.35 -42.47 3.94
CA SER A 152 50.41 -41.38 4.29
C SER A 152 50.91 -40.42 5.39
N ARG A 153 51.57 -40.93 6.44
CA ARG A 153 52.16 -40.10 7.51
C ARG A 153 53.27 -39.17 7.01
N LYS A 154 54.10 -39.63 6.07
CA LYS A 154 55.18 -38.82 5.48
C LYS A 154 54.62 -37.77 4.52
N VAL A 155 53.62 -38.13 3.73
CA VAL A 155 52.89 -37.20 2.85
C VAL A 155 52.21 -36.09 3.68
N LEU A 156 51.51 -36.45 4.77
CA LEU A 156 50.89 -35.47 5.66
C LEU A 156 51.92 -34.56 6.34
N GLY A 157 53.08 -35.11 6.71
CA GLY A 157 54.22 -34.34 7.21
C GLY A 157 54.73 -33.33 6.18
N LEU A 158 54.80 -33.71 4.90
CA LEU A 158 55.19 -32.83 3.80
C LEU A 158 54.16 -31.71 3.57
N ILE A 159 52.86 -32.02 3.59
CA ILE A 159 51.78 -31.03 3.49
C ILE A 159 51.89 -30.01 4.64
N ARG A 160 52.07 -30.50 5.88
CA ARG A 160 52.22 -29.64 7.06
C ARG A 160 53.44 -28.73 6.97
N ARG A 161 54.57 -29.25 6.47
CA ARG A 161 55.80 -28.47 6.28
C ARG A 161 55.63 -27.41 5.18
N SER A 162 55.00 -27.80 4.07
CA SER A 162 54.72 -26.92 2.93
C SER A 162 53.80 -25.75 3.33
N CYS A 163 52.67 -26.04 3.99
CA CYS A 163 51.78 -25.01 4.53
C CYS A 163 52.44 -24.19 5.65
N GLY A 164 53.34 -24.81 6.43
CA GLY A 164 54.13 -24.16 7.47
C GLY A 164 55.07 -23.08 6.91
N SER A 165 55.57 -23.25 5.69
CA SER A 165 56.53 -22.34 5.04
C SER A 165 55.99 -20.92 4.82
N PHE A 166 54.67 -20.73 4.80
CA PHE A 166 54.03 -19.42 4.64
C PHE A 166 52.78 -19.29 5.53
N LYS A 167 52.81 -19.92 6.71
CA LYS A 167 51.68 -20.02 7.65
C LYS A 167 51.04 -18.66 7.98
N THR A 168 51.85 -17.64 8.24
CA THR A 168 51.36 -16.29 8.56
C THR A 168 50.56 -15.71 7.40
N SER A 169 51.10 -15.76 6.18
CA SER A 169 50.39 -15.30 4.97
C SER A 169 49.10 -16.08 4.74
N LEU A 170 49.09 -17.38 5.02
CA LEU A 170 47.90 -18.21 4.87
C LEU A 170 46.77 -17.85 5.85
N ILE A 171 47.12 -17.52 7.09
CA ILE A 171 46.15 -17.05 8.10
C ILE A 171 45.51 -15.72 7.66
N PHE A 172 46.34 -14.75 7.25
CA PHE A 172 45.83 -13.46 6.77
C PHE A 172 44.96 -13.61 5.52
N LEU A 173 45.40 -14.42 4.56
CA LEU A 173 44.65 -14.67 3.32
C LEU A 173 43.32 -15.36 3.60
N THR A 174 43.27 -16.29 4.56
CA THR A 174 42.01 -16.95 4.96
C THR A 174 41.04 -15.97 5.61
N GLY A 175 41.53 -15.12 6.53
CA GLY A 175 40.70 -14.06 7.12
C GLY A 175 40.17 -13.08 6.07
N ALA A 176 41.02 -12.65 5.14
CA ALA A 176 40.62 -11.75 4.06
C ALA A 176 39.55 -12.37 3.15
N GLN A 177 39.71 -13.63 2.72
CA GLN A 177 38.71 -14.31 1.88
C GLN A 177 37.38 -14.51 2.63
N PHE A 178 37.42 -14.81 3.93
CA PHE A 178 36.20 -14.94 4.73
C PHE A 178 35.42 -13.62 4.83
N LEU A 179 36.14 -12.51 5.06
CA LEU A 179 35.55 -11.17 5.13
C LEU A 179 35.00 -10.71 3.78
N VAL A 180 35.75 -10.92 2.70
CA VAL A 180 35.32 -10.57 1.33
C VAL A 180 34.06 -11.34 0.95
N GLY A 181 34.00 -12.64 1.21
CA GLY A 181 32.82 -13.47 0.89
C GLY A 181 31.55 -13.02 1.64
N GLY A 182 31.69 -12.69 2.92
CA GLY A 182 30.58 -12.18 3.74
C GLY A 182 30.11 -10.81 3.27
N PHE A 183 31.04 -9.87 3.08
CA PHE A 183 30.75 -8.51 2.62
C PHE A 183 30.06 -8.48 1.26
N LEU A 184 30.57 -9.22 0.27
CA LEU A 184 29.98 -9.30 -1.07
C LEU A 184 28.56 -9.88 -1.02
N THR A 185 28.36 -10.93 -0.23
CA THR A 185 27.03 -11.56 -0.08
C THR A 185 26.05 -10.63 0.62
N ARG A 186 26.49 -9.90 1.66
CA ARG A 186 25.66 -8.91 2.34
C ARG A 186 25.25 -7.79 1.40
N LYS A 187 26.18 -7.24 0.62
CA LYS A 187 25.89 -6.21 -0.38
C LYS A 187 24.98 -6.71 -1.49
N ALA A 188 25.10 -7.97 -1.91
CA ALA A 188 24.17 -8.56 -2.86
C ALA A 188 22.74 -8.63 -2.29
N ILE A 189 22.57 -9.06 -1.03
CA ILE A 189 21.26 -9.09 -0.36
C ILE A 189 20.65 -7.68 -0.28
N ASP A 190 21.41 -6.72 0.26
CA ASP A 190 20.93 -5.35 0.46
C ASP A 190 20.53 -4.69 -0.87
N HIS A 191 21.30 -4.90 -1.95
CA HIS A 191 20.98 -4.32 -3.26
C HIS A 191 19.84 -5.04 -3.99
N HIS A 192 19.69 -6.36 -3.83
CA HIS A 192 18.51 -7.07 -4.35
C HIS A 192 17.22 -6.64 -3.64
N ASP A 193 17.29 -6.46 -2.32
CA ASP A 193 16.19 -5.93 -1.52
C ASP A 193 15.86 -4.49 -1.92
N PHE A 194 16.87 -3.64 -2.11
CA PHE A 194 16.72 -2.28 -2.63
C PHE A 194 16.04 -2.24 -4.01
N ALA A 195 16.50 -3.06 -4.95
CA ALA A 195 15.94 -3.11 -6.31
C ALA A 195 14.47 -3.56 -6.32
N LEU A 196 14.07 -4.44 -5.39
CA LEU A 196 12.69 -4.91 -5.26
C LEU A 196 11.81 -3.92 -4.48
N THR A 197 12.38 -3.18 -3.53
CA THR A 197 11.67 -2.20 -2.68
C THR A 197 11.37 -0.90 -3.43
N LYS A 198 12.21 -0.50 -4.40
CA LYS A 198 11.99 0.71 -5.23
C LYS A 198 10.75 0.64 -6.15
N LEU A 199 10.04 -0.50 -6.18
CA LEU A 199 8.88 -0.74 -7.05
C LEU A 199 7.49 -0.52 -6.39
N MET A 200 7.43 -0.09 -5.11
CA MET A 200 6.17 0.01 -4.37
C MET A 200 6.01 1.36 -3.64
N LEU A 201 4.89 2.04 -3.89
CA LEU A 201 4.47 3.24 -3.16
C LEU A 201 3.29 2.89 -2.24
N ARG A 202 3.32 3.33 -0.98
CA ARG A 202 2.14 3.20 -0.10
C ARG A 202 1.35 4.49 -0.13
N LEU A 203 0.10 4.37 -0.57
CA LEU A 203 -0.89 5.42 -0.55
C LEU A 203 -1.54 5.45 0.83
N LYS A 204 -1.66 6.63 1.44
CA LYS A 204 -2.44 6.78 2.68
C LYS A 204 -3.92 6.56 2.39
N SER A 205 -4.47 5.46 2.93
CA SER A 205 -5.88 4.99 2.87
C SER A 205 -6.71 5.65 1.78
N THR A 206 -6.89 4.92 0.68
CA THR A 206 -7.72 5.31 -0.47
C THR A 206 -8.99 4.46 -0.52
N ASP A 207 -9.72 4.37 0.60
CA ASP A 207 -11.07 3.80 0.63
C ASP A 207 -12.05 4.63 -0.24
N CYS A 208 -11.66 5.86 -0.61
CA CYS A 208 -12.41 6.74 -1.48
C CYS A 208 -12.23 6.36 -2.96
N VAL A 209 -13.35 5.98 -3.61
CA VAL A 209 -13.41 5.67 -5.05
C VAL A 209 -12.95 6.84 -5.91
N ASP A 210 -13.25 8.08 -5.52
CA ASP A 210 -12.87 9.27 -6.30
C ASP A 210 -11.36 9.56 -6.19
N CYS A 211 -10.71 9.22 -5.07
CA CYS A 211 -9.24 9.25 -4.95
C CYS A 211 -8.59 8.23 -5.89
N LEU A 212 -9.13 7.00 -5.95
CA LEU A 212 -8.60 5.96 -6.84
C LEU A 212 -8.72 6.37 -8.30
N ARG A 213 -9.83 6.98 -8.71
CA ARG A 213 -10.03 7.53 -10.06
C ARG A 213 -9.05 8.64 -10.39
N VAL A 214 -8.74 9.52 -9.44
CA VAL A 214 -7.73 10.57 -9.64
C VAL A 214 -6.34 9.95 -9.79
N THR A 215 -5.96 8.99 -8.94
CA THR A 215 -4.69 8.26 -9.07
C THR A 215 -4.57 7.61 -10.44
N ASP A 216 -5.61 6.88 -10.86
CA ASP A 216 -5.67 6.20 -12.16
C ASP A 216 -5.52 7.19 -13.33
N HIS A 217 -6.25 8.30 -13.29
CA HIS A 217 -6.15 9.36 -14.31
C HIS A 217 -4.77 10.01 -14.37
N LEU A 218 -4.15 10.28 -13.21
CA LEU A 218 -2.83 10.89 -13.14
C LEU A 218 -1.74 9.94 -13.66
N LEU A 219 -1.81 8.66 -13.33
CA LEU A 219 -0.84 7.67 -13.77
C LEU A 219 -0.99 7.38 -15.27
N SER A 220 -2.21 7.11 -15.74
CA SER A 220 -2.46 6.68 -17.13
C SER A 220 -2.49 7.87 -18.10
N GLU A 221 -3.43 8.80 -17.93
CA GLU A 221 -3.71 9.86 -18.92
C GLU A 221 -2.74 11.04 -18.81
N TYR A 222 -2.28 11.39 -17.60
CA TYR A 222 -1.31 12.48 -17.41
C TYR A 222 0.14 12.03 -17.58
N LEU A 223 0.60 11.04 -16.80
CA LEU A 223 1.99 10.56 -16.79
C LEU A 223 2.30 9.48 -17.85
N GLY A 224 1.29 8.89 -18.49
CA GLY A 224 1.49 7.86 -19.53
C GLY A 224 2.05 6.54 -19.01
N ILE A 225 1.77 6.18 -17.76
CA ILE A 225 2.21 4.92 -17.14
C ILE A 225 1.12 3.87 -17.37
N ASN A 226 1.44 2.86 -18.18
CA ASN A 226 0.46 1.84 -18.59
C ASN A 226 0.51 0.56 -17.74
N SER A 227 1.57 0.37 -16.95
CA SER A 227 1.83 -0.84 -16.16
C SER A 227 1.86 -0.52 -14.67
N TYR A 228 0.70 -0.51 -14.02
CA TYR A 228 0.60 -0.36 -12.57
C TYR A 228 -0.60 -1.13 -12.02
N ASP A 229 -0.52 -1.50 -10.75
CA ASP A 229 -1.60 -2.16 -10.02
C ASP A 229 -1.82 -1.48 -8.66
N ILE A 230 -3.08 -1.24 -8.33
CA ILE A 230 -3.51 -0.56 -7.10
C ILE A 230 -4.27 -1.56 -6.23
N ASP A 231 -3.62 -2.04 -5.17
CA ASP A 231 -4.29 -2.80 -4.12
C ASP A 231 -5.01 -1.82 -3.19
N SER A 232 -6.31 -1.60 -3.45
CA SER A 232 -7.17 -0.71 -2.64
C SER A 232 -7.34 -1.19 -1.19
N GLY A 233 -7.18 -2.49 -0.92
CA GLY A 233 -7.31 -3.05 0.43
C GLY A 233 -6.10 -2.77 1.31
N LYS A 234 -4.91 -2.68 0.71
CA LYS A 234 -3.64 -2.39 1.42
C LYS A 234 -3.14 -0.96 1.21
N GLY A 235 -3.76 -0.20 0.30
CA GLY A 235 -3.30 1.12 -0.12
C GLY A 235 -1.92 1.04 -0.79
N LEU A 236 -1.68 0.01 -1.60
CA LEU A 236 -0.37 -0.23 -2.22
C LEU A 236 -0.46 0.01 -3.73
N LEU A 237 0.43 0.86 -4.25
CA LEU A 237 0.61 1.10 -5.67
C LEU A 237 1.91 0.41 -6.11
N THR A 238 1.79 -0.54 -7.03
CA THR A 238 2.92 -1.31 -7.58
C THR A 238 3.06 -1.00 -9.05
N PHE A 239 4.30 -0.88 -9.54
CA PHE A 239 4.58 -0.62 -10.95
C PHE A 239 5.07 -1.90 -11.62
N GLY A 240 4.56 -2.22 -12.81
CA GLY A 240 4.89 -3.45 -13.54
C GLY A 240 6.26 -3.43 -14.23
N ASP A 241 6.73 -2.25 -14.64
CA ASP A 241 7.95 -2.03 -15.43
C ASP A 241 8.92 -1.05 -14.75
N HIS A 242 10.16 -0.97 -15.27
CA HIS A 242 11.18 -0.02 -14.84
C HIS A 242 10.68 1.43 -14.93
N LEU A 243 10.23 1.98 -13.80
CA LEU A 243 10.12 3.42 -13.65
C LEU A 243 11.47 3.97 -13.21
N GLU A 244 12.04 4.87 -14.01
CA GLU A 244 13.24 5.62 -13.64
C GLU A 244 13.01 6.39 -12.34
N SER A 245 14.08 6.57 -11.54
CA SER A 245 14.00 7.26 -10.24
C SER A 245 13.43 8.68 -10.33
N GLU A 246 13.69 9.37 -11.45
CA GLU A 246 13.14 10.71 -11.72
C GLU A 246 11.62 10.67 -11.94
N ARG A 247 11.13 9.68 -12.69
CA ARG A 247 9.68 9.51 -12.92
C ARG A 247 8.93 9.17 -11.64
N ILE A 248 9.53 8.42 -10.72
CA ILE A 248 8.92 8.13 -9.40
C ILE A 248 8.80 9.40 -8.56
N SER A 249 9.84 10.25 -8.54
CA SER A 249 9.80 11.55 -7.87
C SER A 249 8.68 12.43 -8.44
N GLU A 250 8.51 12.42 -9.76
CA GLU A 250 7.44 13.15 -10.43
C GLU A 250 6.05 12.59 -10.09
N VAL A 251 5.88 11.27 -10.06
CA VAL A 251 4.63 10.61 -9.61
C VAL A 251 4.28 11.06 -8.19
N VAL A 252 5.23 10.99 -7.26
CA VAL A 252 5.05 11.39 -5.86
C VAL A 252 4.68 12.87 -5.76
N ARG A 253 5.37 13.74 -6.51
CA ARG A 253 5.09 15.18 -6.57
C ARG A 253 3.66 15.45 -7.02
N ILE A 254 3.25 14.87 -8.14
CA ILE A 254 1.92 15.10 -8.74
C ILE A 254 0.79 14.53 -7.86
N LEU A 255 0.98 13.35 -7.25
CA LEU A 255 0.00 12.78 -6.33
C LEU A 255 -0.16 13.65 -5.08
N ASN A 256 0.94 14.13 -4.47
CA ASN A 256 0.89 15.00 -3.31
C ASN A 256 0.22 16.35 -3.61
N ILE A 257 0.53 16.96 -4.75
CA ILE A 257 -0.13 18.20 -5.23
C ILE A 257 -1.64 17.96 -5.41
N SER A 258 -2.03 16.77 -5.86
CA SER A 258 -3.43 16.39 -6.05
C SER A 258 -4.15 16.05 -4.73
N GLY A 259 -3.46 16.14 -3.58
CA GLY A 259 -3.98 15.83 -2.24
C GLY A 259 -3.95 14.34 -1.87
N ILE A 260 -3.24 13.52 -2.65
CA ILE A 260 -3.03 12.09 -2.38
C ILE A 260 -1.67 11.95 -1.70
N GLU A 261 -1.68 11.89 -0.37
CA GLU A 261 -0.46 11.66 0.41
C GLU A 261 0.14 10.29 0.10
N THR A 262 1.38 10.30 -0.40
CA THR A 262 2.18 9.10 -0.66
C THR A 262 3.32 9.00 0.33
N PHE A 263 3.53 7.82 0.90
CA PHE A 263 4.73 7.50 1.67
C PHE A 263 5.61 6.57 0.83
N SER A 264 6.86 6.97 0.62
CA SER A 264 7.90 6.03 0.18
C SER A 264 8.09 5.02 1.31
N VAL A 265 7.79 3.75 1.06
CA VAL A 265 8.07 2.70 2.03
C VAL A 265 9.55 2.38 1.94
N PHE A 266 10.34 3.00 2.82
CA PHE A 266 11.59 2.39 3.24
C PHE A 266 11.20 1.35 4.29
N VAL A 267 11.29 0.06 3.96
CA VAL A 267 11.25 -0.96 5.02
C VAL A 267 12.61 -0.91 5.70
N GLU A 268 12.76 -0.03 6.68
CA GLU A 268 13.76 -0.24 7.72
C GLU A 268 13.34 -1.50 8.46
N ASN A 269 13.98 -2.62 8.14
CA ASN A 269 13.90 -3.82 8.97
C ASN A 269 14.44 -3.44 10.35
N GLY A 270 13.57 -3.53 11.35
CA GLY A 270 13.76 -2.92 12.67
C GLY A 270 15.11 -3.20 13.32
N PHE A 271 15.73 -2.14 13.82
CA PHE A 271 16.01 -1.91 15.23
C PHE A 271 16.26 -0.40 15.40
N ASP A 272 15.63 0.17 16.43
CA ASP A 272 15.77 1.52 16.96
C ASP A 272 15.28 2.74 16.15
N GLU A 273 14.43 3.50 16.83
CA GLU A 273 14.13 4.91 16.62
C GLU A 273 15.38 5.72 16.26
N VAL A 274 15.57 6.02 14.97
CA VAL A 274 16.42 7.14 14.57
C VAL A 274 15.66 7.99 13.56
N LYS A 275 15.17 9.14 14.06
CA LYS A 275 14.78 10.31 13.27
C LYS A 275 15.91 10.71 12.33
N SER A 276 15.95 10.19 11.10
CA SER A 276 16.78 10.75 10.04
C SER A 276 15.99 11.86 9.33
N LYS A 277 16.18 13.09 9.83
CA LYS A 277 15.90 14.31 9.09
C LYS A 277 16.73 14.31 7.81
N LEU A 278 16.17 13.90 6.67
CA LEU A 278 16.62 14.45 5.39
C LEU A 278 15.95 15.81 5.20
N CYS A 279 16.66 16.84 5.61
CA CYS A 279 16.35 18.24 5.35
C CYS A 279 16.41 18.51 3.83
N LEU A 280 15.29 18.42 3.14
CA LEU A 280 14.99 19.34 2.05
C LEU A 280 13.89 20.27 2.57
N ARG A 281 14.31 21.47 2.98
CA ARG A 281 13.44 22.54 3.51
C ARG A 281 12.29 22.79 2.53
N PRO A 282 11.03 22.50 2.89
CA PRO A 282 9.89 23.11 2.24
C PRO A 282 9.84 24.56 2.73
N LEU A 283 9.85 25.52 1.81
CA LEU A 283 9.52 26.93 2.09
C LEU A 283 8.01 27.09 2.37
N PHE A 284 7.48 26.32 3.33
CA PHE A 284 6.14 26.48 3.89
C PHE A 284 6.26 26.48 5.41
N GLN A 285 6.62 27.65 5.94
CA GLN A 285 6.42 27.99 7.33
C GLN A 285 5.27 29.00 7.38
N ASN A 286 4.35 28.78 8.32
CA ASN A 286 3.06 29.46 8.57
C ASN A 286 1.88 28.72 7.91
N GLU A 287 0.94 28.08 8.60
CA GLU A 287 0.52 28.12 10.00
C GLU A 287 0.21 26.69 10.45
N LEU A 288 0.81 26.25 11.57
CA LEU A 288 0.36 25.03 12.24
C LEU A 288 -1.08 25.27 12.75
N LEU A 289 -2.05 24.59 12.14
CA LEU A 289 -3.26 24.25 12.90
C LEU A 289 -2.80 23.47 14.15
N PRO A 290 -3.28 23.83 15.35
CA PRO A 290 -2.81 23.24 16.57
C PRO A 290 -3.07 21.73 16.53
N SER A 291 -2.04 20.96 16.85
CA SER A 291 -2.16 19.55 17.18
C SER A 291 -3.26 19.40 18.23
N VAL A 292 -4.43 18.92 17.80
CA VAL A 292 -5.52 18.60 18.71
C VAL A 292 -5.01 17.47 19.58
N LYS A 293 -4.66 17.80 20.82
CA LYS A 293 -4.46 16.81 21.88
C LYS A 293 -5.73 15.98 21.92
N ARG A 294 -5.65 14.73 21.43
CA ARG A 294 -6.64 13.68 21.68
C ARG A 294 -6.90 13.70 23.19
N SER A 295 -8.07 14.15 23.61
CA SER A 295 -8.54 13.81 24.96
C SER A 295 -8.56 12.30 24.99
N LYS A 296 -7.80 11.69 25.92
CA LYS A 296 -7.86 10.27 26.21
C LYS A 296 -9.33 9.86 26.31
N ILE A 297 -9.85 9.25 25.25
CA ILE A 297 -10.97 8.32 25.41
C ILE A 297 -10.37 7.24 26.28
N ALA A 298 -10.86 7.14 27.50
CA ALA A 298 -10.43 6.11 28.43
C ALA A 298 -10.45 4.78 27.67
N GLU A 299 -9.30 4.13 27.59
CA GLU A 299 -9.18 2.75 27.16
C GLU A 299 -10.09 1.93 28.08
N SER A 300 -11.31 1.65 27.65
CA SER A 300 -12.12 0.58 28.20
C SER A 300 -12.12 -0.53 27.17
N GLU A 301 -11.48 -1.64 27.51
CA GLU A 301 -11.48 -2.91 26.78
C GLU A 301 -12.87 -3.19 26.14
N GLY A 302 -12.94 -3.22 24.80
CA GLY A 302 -14.00 -3.90 24.03
C GLY A 302 -15.48 -3.57 24.33
N GLY A 303 -15.81 -2.37 24.85
CA GLY A 303 -17.14 -1.99 25.34
C GLY A 303 -18.17 -1.60 24.28
N PHE A 304 -19.43 -1.97 24.50
CA PHE A 304 -20.59 -1.55 23.68
C PHE A 304 -20.82 -0.02 23.74
N ILE A 305 -21.08 0.61 22.59
CA ILE A 305 -21.54 2.00 22.53
C ILE A 305 -23.06 2.02 22.64
N THR A 306 -23.58 2.73 23.64
CA THR A 306 -25.03 2.84 23.89
C THR A 306 -25.57 4.25 23.65
N ASP A 307 -24.70 5.22 23.38
CA ASP A 307 -25.10 6.57 23.01
C ASP A 307 -25.01 6.75 21.49
N VAL A 308 -26.16 6.94 20.86
CA VAL A 308 -26.35 7.15 19.43
C VAL A 308 -25.65 8.40 18.94
N SER A 309 -25.43 9.39 19.83
CA SER A 309 -24.63 10.57 19.51
C SER A 309 -23.17 10.21 19.15
N GLN A 310 -22.66 9.07 19.62
CA GLN A 310 -21.31 8.57 19.37
C GLN A 310 -21.25 7.61 18.16
N LEU A 311 -22.39 7.18 17.63
CA LEU A 311 -22.46 6.39 16.41
C LEU A 311 -22.27 7.28 15.18
N CYS A 312 -21.84 6.70 14.07
CA CYS A 312 -21.73 7.36 12.77
C CYS A 312 -22.63 6.66 11.75
N ALA A 313 -23.17 7.43 10.81
CA ALA A 313 -23.87 6.86 9.67
C ALA A 313 -22.89 6.08 8.77
N VAL A 314 -23.23 4.83 8.45
CA VAL A 314 -22.45 4.00 7.52
C VAL A 314 -22.77 4.47 6.11
N LEU A 315 -21.82 5.19 5.51
CA LEU A 315 -21.94 5.78 4.17
C LEU A 315 -20.77 5.33 3.31
N GLU A 316 -20.88 5.55 1.99
CA GLU A 316 -19.74 5.39 1.08
C GLU A 316 -18.53 6.21 1.59
N PRO A 317 -17.31 5.63 1.65
CA PRO A 317 -16.12 6.36 2.11
C PRO A 317 -15.83 7.63 1.30
N ALA A 318 -16.27 7.67 0.04
CA ALA A 318 -16.15 8.86 -0.81
C ALA A 318 -16.91 10.08 -0.24
N ASN A 319 -18.00 9.88 0.51
CA ASN A 319 -18.76 10.96 1.15
C ASN A 319 -18.00 11.57 2.34
N TRP A 320 -17.16 10.77 3.01
CA TRP A 320 -16.34 11.18 4.15
C TRP A 320 -14.99 11.78 3.77
N CYS A 321 -14.56 11.61 2.52
CA CYS A 321 -13.26 12.09 2.05
C CYS A 321 -13.17 13.62 2.16
N SER A 322 -12.05 14.14 2.65
CA SER A 322 -11.77 15.58 2.72
C SER A 322 -10.81 16.08 1.62
N LYS A 323 -10.36 15.17 0.74
CA LYS A 323 -9.41 15.48 -0.34
C LYS A 323 -10.12 16.16 -1.50
N GLY A 324 -9.41 17.06 -2.18
CA GLY A 324 -9.96 17.85 -3.29
C GLY A 324 -10.14 17.11 -4.61
N HIS A 325 -9.49 15.94 -4.79
CA HIS A 325 -9.56 15.17 -6.04
C HIS A 325 -9.19 16.00 -7.29
N ASN A 326 -8.18 16.87 -7.15
CA ASN A 326 -7.76 17.77 -8.22
C ASN A 326 -6.86 17.05 -9.22
N VAL A 327 -6.97 17.43 -10.50
CA VAL A 327 -6.08 16.99 -11.59
C VAL A 327 -5.59 18.19 -12.41
N PRO A 328 -4.40 18.11 -13.03
CA PRO A 328 -3.88 19.16 -13.90
C PRO A 328 -4.76 19.43 -15.14
N ALA A 329 -4.85 20.70 -15.53
CA ALA A 329 -5.61 21.19 -16.68
C ALA A 329 -4.97 22.46 -17.26
N TRP A 330 -5.37 22.82 -18.49
CA TRP A 330 -4.92 24.04 -19.17
C TRP A 330 -6.03 25.09 -19.22
N CYS A 331 -5.66 26.34 -18.95
CA CYS A 331 -6.54 27.49 -19.06
C CYS A 331 -5.90 28.63 -19.86
N ALA A 332 -6.74 29.48 -20.43
CA ALA A 332 -6.31 30.66 -21.19
C ALA A 332 -6.89 31.94 -20.58
N THR A 333 -6.14 33.03 -20.67
CA THR A 333 -6.65 34.38 -20.40
C THR A 333 -7.53 34.88 -21.53
N VAL A 334 -8.52 35.69 -21.19
CA VAL A 334 -9.42 36.34 -22.14
C VAL A 334 -9.47 37.82 -21.84
N ASP A 335 -9.06 38.57 -22.86
CA ASP A 335 -9.10 40.03 -22.92
C ASP A 335 -9.50 40.42 -24.36
N PRO A 336 -10.49 41.30 -24.59
CA PRO A 336 -11.32 41.99 -23.61
C PRO A 336 -12.43 41.10 -23.00
N LEU A 337 -12.75 41.33 -21.71
CA LEU A 337 -13.77 40.58 -20.95
C LEU A 337 -15.13 40.37 -21.65
N PRO A 338 -15.70 41.33 -22.41
CA PRO A 338 -16.98 41.15 -23.08
C PRO A 338 -17.00 39.98 -24.08
N LYS A 339 -15.83 39.57 -24.60
CA LYS A 339 -15.71 38.45 -25.56
C LYS A 339 -15.75 37.07 -24.90
N MET A 340 -15.81 36.99 -23.57
CA MET A 340 -15.85 35.69 -22.85
C MET A 340 -16.98 34.77 -23.30
N SER A 341 -18.18 35.29 -23.57
CA SER A 341 -19.31 34.49 -24.06
C SER A 341 -19.06 33.91 -25.45
N SER A 342 -18.43 34.68 -26.34
CA SER A 342 -17.99 34.22 -27.66
C SER A 342 -16.94 33.12 -27.53
N CYS A 343 -15.96 33.26 -26.62
CA CYS A 343 -14.95 32.23 -26.35
C CYS A 343 -15.58 30.92 -25.84
N ILE A 344 -16.54 30.99 -24.91
CA ILE A 344 -17.26 29.81 -24.41
C ILE A 344 -18.03 29.12 -25.55
N SER A 345 -18.68 29.90 -26.42
CA SER A 345 -19.44 29.39 -27.56
C SER A 345 -18.53 28.70 -28.58
N ALA A 346 -17.38 29.31 -28.91
CA ALA A 346 -16.38 28.72 -29.78
C ALA A 346 -15.80 27.44 -29.19
N LEU A 347 -15.42 27.43 -27.91
CA LEU A 347 -14.88 26.25 -27.25
C LEU A 347 -15.88 25.11 -27.11
N THR A 348 -17.18 25.39 -26.98
CA THR A 348 -18.22 24.35 -27.00
C THR A 348 -18.22 23.59 -28.33
N ARG A 349 -17.91 24.27 -29.45
CA ARG A 349 -17.77 23.66 -30.78
C ARG A 349 -16.41 23.01 -31.00
N LEU A 350 -15.32 23.69 -30.62
CA LEU A 350 -13.94 23.24 -30.89
C LEU A 350 -13.49 22.10 -29.96
N LYS A 351 -13.79 22.23 -28.66
CA LYS A 351 -13.39 21.25 -27.64
C LYS A 351 -14.43 21.23 -26.49
N PRO A 352 -15.56 20.53 -26.68
CA PRO A 352 -16.57 20.39 -25.64
C PRO A 352 -15.96 19.68 -24.42
N LEU A 353 -16.40 20.06 -23.21
CA LEU A 353 -16.00 19.34 -22.01
C LEU A 353 -16.62 17.94 -22.01
N PRO A 354 -15.89 16.90 -21.56
CA PRO A 354 -16.45 15.57 -21.34
C PRO A 354 -17.68 15.65 -20.45
N LYS A 355 -18.68 14.78 -20.69
CA LYS A 355 -19.94 14.75 -19.91
C LYS A 355 -19.70 14.62 -18.40
N GLY A 356 -18.63 13.95 -17.98
CA GLY A 356 -18.26 13.79 -16.57
C GLY A 356 -17.73 15.05 -15.87
N LEU A 357 -17.44 16.13 -16.61
CA LEU A 357 -16.91 17.39 -16.10
C LEU A 357 -17.91 18.56 -16.21
N SER A 358 -19.20 18.28 -16.35
CA SER A 358 -20.24 19.30 -16.47
C SER A 358 -20.41 20.17 -15.23
N HIS A 359 -19.90 19.72 -14.07
CA HIS A 359 -19.89 20.50 -12.83
C HIS A 359 -18.87 21.64 -12.88
N LEU A 360 -17.85 21.60 -13.74
CA LEU A 360 -16.85 22.65 -13.85
C LEU A 360 -17.42 23.89 -14.55
N LYS A 361 -17.11 25.08 -14.03
CA LYS A 361 -17.44 26.32 -14.75
C LYS A 361 -16.51 26.46 -15.95
N ARG A 362 -17.04 26.69 -17.16
CA ARG A 362 -16.20 26.83 -18.36
C ARG A 362 -15.28 28.06 -18.28
N ALA A 363 -15.74 29.13 -17.63
CA ALA A 363 -15.00 30.36 -17.48
C ALA A 363 -15.33 31.04 -16.15
N PHE A 364 -14.42 31.88 -15.68
CA PHE A 364 -14.67 32.78 -14.56
C PHE A 364 -13.80 34.04 -14.68
N VAL A 365 -14.14 35.07 -13.91
CA VAL A 365 -13.35 36.30 -13.85
C VAL A 365 -12.50 36.27 -12.58
N LYS A 366 -11.19 36.44 -12.73
CA LYS A 366 -10.23 36.57 -11.62
C LYS A 366 -9.90 38.05 -11.44
N GLN A 367 -9.95 38.54 -10.21
CA GLN A 367 -9.37 39.83 -9.87
C GLN A 367 -7.86 39.67 -9.70
N SER A 368 -7.08 40.45 -10.45
CA SER A 368 -5.60 40.45 -10.41
C SER A 368 -5.14 41.88 -10.16
N GLY A 369 -4.96 42.25 -8.89
CA GLY A 369 -4.74 43.63 -8.48
C GLY A 369 -5.96 44.52 -8.76
N LEU A 370 -5.76 45.60 -9.53
CA LEU A 370 -6.82 46.52 -9.96
C LEU A 370 -7.57 46.04 -11.22
N ASN A 371 -7.01 45.08 -11.98
CA ASN A 371 -7.58 44.61 -13.24
C ASN A 371 -8.40 43.33 -13.06
N ARG A 372 -9.47 43.19 -13.85
CA ARG A 372 -10.27 41.96 -13.95
C ARG A 372 -9.85 41.21 -15.21
N VAL A 373 -9.43 39.96 -15.05
CA VAL A 373 -8.97 39.11 -16.16
C VAL A 373 -9.92 37.93 -16.30
N GLY A 374 -10.42 37.70 -17.51
CA GLY A 374 -11.22 36.53 -17.83
C GLY A 374 -10.31 35.31 -17.93
N ARG A 375 -10.72 34.18 -17.37
CA ARG A 375 -10.05 32.89 -17.57
C ARG A 375 -11.03 31.86 -18.07
N VAL A 376 -10.60 31.08 -19.05
CA VAL A 376 -11.41 30.04 -19.69
C VAL A 376 -10.67 28.71 -19.66
N LEU A 377 -11.39 27.64 -19.36
CA LEU A 377 -10.86 26.28 -19.32
C LEU A 377 -10.77 25.70 -20.73
N LEU A 378 -9.57 25.27 -21.14
CA LEU A 378 -9.33 24.65 -22.44
C LEU A 378 -9.57 23.14 -22.39
N GLY A 379 -9.08 22.47 -21.35
CA GLY A 379 -9.28 21.04 -21.14
C GLY A 379 -8.33 20.44 -20.09
N LEU A 380 -8.51 19.15 -19.78
CA LEU A 380 -7.59 18.40 -18.91
C LEU A 380 -6.23 18.26 -19.59
N ALA A 381 -5.16 18.41 -18.80
CA ALA A 381 -3.81 18.19 -19.28
C ALA A 381 -3.52 16.68 -19.30
N GLY A 382 -2.75 16.24 -20.27
CA GLY A 382 -2.26 14.86 -20.34
C GLY A 382 -1.58 14.56 -21.67
N GLN A 383 -1.25 13.30 -21.92
CA GLN A 383 -0.51 12.87 -23.11
C GLN A 383 -1.24 13.23 -24.41
N LYS A 384 -2.58 13.20 -24.40
CA LYS A 384 -3.43 13.55 -25.56
C LYS A 384 -3.61 15.07 -25.74
N PHE A 385 -3.26 15.89 -24.74
CA PHE A 385 -3.44 17.34 -24.79
C PHE A 385 -2.32 18.03 -24.02
N THR A 386 -1.21 18.24 -24.71
CA THR A 386 0.00 18.87 -24.20
C THR A 386 -0.16 20.39 -24.17
N GLU A 387 0.84 21.08 -23.61
CA GLU A 387 0.90 22.54 -23.59
C GLU A 387 0.90 23.14 -25.01
N GLU A 388 1.56 22.50 -25.97
CA GLU A 388 1.60 22.93 -27.38
C GLU A 388 0.20 22.89 -27.99
N ASN A 389 -0.53 21.79 -27.81
CA ASN A 389 -1.91 21.69 -28.28
C ASN A 389 -2.83 22.73 -27.63
N ALA A 390 -2.56 23.07 -26.36
CA ALA A 390 -3.30 24.12 -25.66
C ALA A 390 -3.03 25.51 -26.25
N LYS A 391 -1.77 25.81 -26.60
CA LYS A 391 -1.36 27.05 -27.29
C LYS A 391 -1.97 27.14 -28.70
N ASP A 392 -2.01 26.04 -29.44
CA ASP A 392 -2.65 25.98 -30.76
C ASP A 392 -4.15 26.27 -30.67
N LEU A 393 -4.84 25.64 -29.71
CA LEU A 393 -6.27 25.88 -29.48
C LEU A 393 -6.54 27.32 -29.04
N ALA A 394 -5.67 27.90 -28.20
CA ALA A 394 -5.78 29.29 -27.78
C ALA A 394 -5.56 30.26 -28.95
N SER A 395 -4.62 29.95 -29.85
CA SER A 395 -4.39 30.71 -31.09
C SER A 395 -5.57 30.63 -32.05
N GLN A 396 -6.22 29.47 -32.17
CA GLN A 396 -7.47 29.32 -32.94
C GLN A 396 -8.62 30.12 -32.30
N LEU A 397 -8.73 30.09 -30.97
CA LEU A 397 -9.72 30.88 -30.24
C LEU A 397 -9.54 32.38 -30.48
N CYS A 398 -8.29 32.84 -30.49
CA CYS A 398 -7.90 34.21 -30.82
C CYS A 398 -8.42 34.64 -32.20
N LYS A 399 -8.19 33.80 -33.22
CA LYS A 399 -8.64 34.06 -34.60
C LYS A 399 -10.17 34.11 -34.73
N GLU A 400 -10.90 33.20 -34.07
CA GLU A 400 -12.37 33.13 -34.17
C GLU A 400 -13.10 34.21 -33.37
N THR A 401 -12.51 34.69 -32.28
CA THR A 401 -13.21 35.58 -31.32
C THR A 401 -12.66 37.00 -31.25
N SER A 402 -11.53 37.25 -31.94
CA SER A 402 -10.82 38.55 -31.96
C SER A 402 -10.43 39.03 -30.56
N ILE A 403 -9.97 38.11 -29.72
CA ILE A 403 -9.38 38.43 -28.41
C ILE A 403 -7.89 38.80 -28.58
N SER A 404 -7.33 39.52 -27.61
CA SER A 404 -5.89 39.69 -27.45
C SER A 404 -5.19 38.33 -27.33
N GLU A 405 -3.90 38.27 -27.67
CA GLU A 405 -3.14 37.01 -27.65
C GLU A 405 -3.23 36.32 -26.27
N PRO A 406 -3.91 35.15 -26.18
CA PRO A 406 -4.24 34.54 -24.90
C PRO A 406 -3.02 33.86 -24.28
N THR A 407 -2.72 34.18 -23.02
CA THR A 407 -1.70 33.46 -22.25
C THR A 407 -2.26 32.14 -21.75
N VAL A 408 -1.55 31.04 -22.03
CA VAL A 408 -1.92 29.69 -21.58
C VAL A 408 -1.18 29.37 -20.29
N ASP A 409 -1.93 29.01 -19.25
CA ASP A 409 -1.41 28.68 -17.92
C ASP A 409 -1.92 27.31 -17.46
N SER A 410 -1.13 26.63 -16.62
CA SER A 410 -1.58 25.44 -15.92
C SER A 410 -2.53 25.79 -14.77
N CYS A 411 -3.51 24.92 -14.53
CA CYS A 411 -4.46 25.03 -13.41
C CYS A 411 -4.86 23.63 -12.93
N PHE A 412 -5.50 23.55 -11.76
CA PHE A 412 -6.00 22.29 -11.23
C PHE A 412 -7.52 22.29 -11.19
N VAL A 413 -8.16 21.21 -11.61
CA VAL A 413 -9.62 21.07 -11.65
C VAL A 413 -10.05 19.82 -10.85
N PRO A 414 -11.17 19.84 -10.12
CA PRO A 414 -11.68 18.64 -9.46
C PRO A 414 -12.23 17.67 -10.51
N LEU A 415 -11.65 16.46 -10.60
CA LEU A 415 -12.03 15.46 -11.59
C LEU A 415 -13.48 14.97 -11.39
N SER A 416 -13.89 14.87 -10.13
CA SER A 416 -15.25 14.46 -9.74
C SER A 416 -15.97 15.61 -9.03
N GLN A 417 -17.29 15.66 -9.16
CA GLN A 417 -18.10 16.62 -8.44
C GLN A 417 -17.96 16.40 -6.92
N PRO A 418 -17.75 17.46 -6.11
CA PRO A 418 -17.74 17.33 -4.65
C PRO A 418 -19.08 16.77 -4.15
N ARG A 419 -19.00 15.82 -3.22
CA ARG A 419 -20.17 15.12 -2.66
C ARG A 419 -20.70 15.79 -1.39
N SER A 420 -19.83 16.45 -0.64
CA SER A 420 -20.18 17.11 0.62
C SER A 420 -19.70 18.55 0.67
N CYS A 421 -20.37 19.36 1.47
CA CYS A 421 -20.00 20.74 1.79
C CYS A 421 -18.57 20.82 2.37
N ARG A 422 -18.12 19.76 3.06
CA ARG A 422 -16.75 19.66 3.58
C ARG A 422 -15.73 19.60 2.43
N GLN A 423 -15.97 18.76 1.43
CA GLN A 423 -15.14 18.70 0.22
C GLN A 423 -15.17 20.02 -0.56
N GLN A 424 -16.36 20.61 -0.71
CA GLN A 424 -16.51 21.92 -1.35
C GLN A 424 -15.66 22.97 -0.62
N THR A 425 -15.71 22.99 0.71
CA THR A 425 -14.98 23.97 1.54
C THR A 425 -13.48 23.76 1.41
N ALA A 426 -13.00 22.52 1.46
CA ALA A 426 -11.59 22.18 1.26
C ALA A 426 -11.10 22.61 -0.14
N LEU A 427 -11.91 22.43 -1.17
CA LEU A 427 -11.59 22.88 -2.52
C LEU A 427 -11.66 24.40 -2.68
N SER A 428 -12.57 25.05 -1.97
CA SER A 428 -12.74 26.50 -2.01
C SER A 428 -11.66 27.22 -1.19
N SER A 429 -11.19 26.67 -0.08
CA SER A 429 -10.10 27.25 0.72
C SER A 429 -8.79 27.26 -0.05
N LEU A 430 -8.51 26.21 -0.83
CA LEU A 430 -7.41 26.17 -1.80
C LEU A 430 -7.48 27.33 -2.81
N THR A 431 -8.67 27.92 -3.04
CA THR A 431 -8.77 29.10 -3.92
C THR A 431 -8.39 30.43 -3.26
N LYS A 432 -8.30 30.51 -1.93
CA LYS A 432 -8.16 31.78 -1.19
C LYS A 432 -6.71 32.16 -0.86
N HIS A 433 -5.79 31.20 -0.73
CA HIS A 433 -4.37 31.47 -0.41
C HIS A 433 -3.47 31.45 -1.66
N GLY A 434 -2.41 32.27 -1.63
CA GLY A 434 -1.56 32.63 -2.77
C GLY A 434 -0.93 31.48 -3.57
N ASP A 435 -0.99 31.66 -4.89
CA ASP A 435 -0.23 31.16 -6.05
C ASP A 435 0.16 29.69 -6.29
N VAL A 436 0.10 28.72 -5.37
CA VAL A 436 0.62 27.37 -5.73
C VAL A 436 -0.44 26.29 -5.98
N LEU A 437 -1.61 26.30 -5.33
CA LEU A 437 -2.64 25.24 -5.53
C LEU A 437 -4.07 25.78 -5.55
N ARG A 438 -4.44 26.51 -6.61
CA ARG A 438 -5.83 26.95 -6.81
C ARG A 438 -6.65 25.88 -7.53
N SER A 439 -7.73 25.39 -6.90
CA SER A 439 -8.73 24.58 -7.61
C SER A 439 -9.61 25.45 -8.51
N TRP A 440 -9.99 24.92 -9.67
CA TRP A 440 -10.83 25.60 -10.65
C TRP A 440 -12.28 25.69 -10.16
N PRO A 441 -12.99 26.81 -10.39
CA PRO A 441 -14.36 26.95 -9.93
C PRO A 441 -15.33 25.90 -10.51
N PHE A 442 -16.22 25.42 -9.66
CA PHE A 442 -17.23 24.42 -9.99
C PHE A 442 -18.60 24.81 -9.42
N ASN A 443 -19.64 24.15 -9.92
CA ASN A 443 -21.00 24.20 -9.41
C ASN A 443 -21.19 23.08 -8.39
N PHE A 444 -21.76 23.41 -7.24
CA PHE A 444 -22.09 22.45 -6.19
C PHE A 444 -23.45 22.80 -5.59
N HIS A 445 -24.27 21.77 -5.44
CA HIS A 445 -25.55 21.83 -4.75
C HIS A 445 -25.50 20.82 -3.63
N SER A 446 -25.68 21.28 -2.39
CA SER A 446 -25.59 20.41 -1.22
C SER A 446 -26.80 19.50 -1.12
N ASP A 447 -26.54 18.21 -0.90
CA ASP A 447 -27.58 17.27 -0.48
C ASP A 447 -27.80 17.40 1.02
N GLN A 448 -28.93 18.01 1.40
CA GLN A 448 -29.26 18.26 2.80
C GLN A 448 -29.39 16.96 3.61
N ASN A 449 -29.86 15.87 2.99
CA ASN A 449 -30.01 14.58 3.67
C ASN A 449 -28.63 13.99 3.97
N LEU A 450 -27.73 13.97 2.98
CA LEU A 450 -26.35 13.53 3.18
C LEU A 450 -25.63 14.37 4.23
N GLU A 451 -25.75 15.70 4.19
CA GLU A 451 -25.14 16.59 5.18
C GLU A 451 -25.66 16.34 6.59
N SER A 452 -26.96 16.08 6.73
CA SER A 452 -27.54 15.71 8.03
C SER A 452 -26.97 14.36 8.50
N LEU A 453 -26.85 13.35 7.65
CA LEU A 453 -26.25 12.05 8.01
C LEU A 453 -24.76 12.17 8.39
N LEU A 454 -24.01 13.02 7.69
CA LEU A 454 -22.60 13.33 7.98
C LEU A 454 -22.40 14.11 9.29
N SER A 455 -23.47 14.69 9.84
CA SER A 455 -23.47 15.37 11.14
C SER A 455 -23.58 14.40 12.34
N VAL A 456 -24.01 13.15 12.09
CA VAL A 456 -24.15 12.12 13.13
C VAL A 456 -22.77 11.60 13.56
N GLY A 457 -22.54 11.51 14.87
CA GLY A 457 -21.26 11.08 15.45
C GLY A 457 -20.44 12.26 15.95
N GLY A 458 -20.76 12.69 17.17
CA GLY A 458 -20.16 13.82 17.88
C GLY A 458 -18.66 13.62 18.11
N LEU A 459 -17.86 14.20 17.23
CA LEU A 459 -16.54 14.71 17.56
C LEU A 459 -16.44 16.10 16.94
N LYS A 460 -16.01 17.08 17.72
CA LYS A 460 -15.85 18.52 17.37
C LYS A 460 -14.94 18.81 16.16
N ASP A 461 -14.53 17.81 15.38
CA ASP A 461 -13.56 17.92 14.29
C ASP A 461 -14.16 18.18 12.90
N ARG A 462 -15.43 18.60 12.78
CA ARG A 462 -16.13 18.48 11.50
C ARG A 462 -16.94 19.70 11.03
N LEU A 463 -16.37 20.90 11.19
CA LEU A 463 -16.40 22.13 10.36
C LEU A 463 -17.66 22.60 9.58
N ASN A 464 -18.83 21.95 9.68
CA ASN A 464 -20.07 22.47 9.10
C ASN A 464 -21.00 22.91 10.24
N GLU A 465 -20.79 24.12 10.75
CA GLU A 465 -21.70 24.78 11.71
C GLU A 465 -23.12 24.96 11.15
N SER A 466 -23.29 24.85 9.83
CA SER A 466 -24.56 25.01 9.11
C SER A 466 -25.38 23.72 8.94
N ALA A 467 -24.84 22.55 9.28
CA ALA A 467 -25.56 21.29 9.08
C ALA A 467 -26.63 21.08 10.16
N ARG A 468 -27.88 20.85 9.73
CA ARG A 468 -28.96 20.47 10.66
C ARG A 468 -28.69 19.06 11.22
N PRO A 469 -28.84 18.85 12.53
CA PRO A 469 -28.64 17.52 13.11
C PRO A 469 -29.68 16.56 12.54
N TYR A 470 -29.26 15.33 12.25
CA TYR A 470 -30.16 14.29 11.73
C TYR A 470 -31.20 13.85 12.77
N PHE A 471 -30.78 13.70 14.03
CA PHE A 471 -31.66 13.34 15.14
C PHE A 471 -32.01 14.57 15.97
N SER A 472 -33.29 14.72 16.30
CA SER A 472 -33.74 15.63 17.35
C SER A 472 -33.30 15.14 18.73
N VAL A 473 -33.35 16.02 19.74
CA VAL A 473 -33.01 15.66 21.13
C VAL A 473 -33.94 14.56 21.67
N GLU A 474 -35.21 14.56 21.25
CA GLU A 474 -36.19 13.53 21.62
C GLU A 474 -35.88 12.18 20.95
N GLU A 475 -35.53 12.19 19.65
CA GLU A 475 -35.11 10.98 18.94
C GLU A 475 -33.81 10.40 19.49
N LEU A 476 -32.86 11.23 19.93
CA LEU A 476 -31.65 10.74 20.60
C LEU A 476 -32.00 10.00 21.89
N ARG A 477 -32.90 10.53 22.72
CA ARG A 477 -33.35 9.84 23.95
C ARG A 477 -34.04 8.53 23.60
N TRP A 478 -34.89 8.54 22.58
CA TRP A 478 -35.59 7.37 22.05
C TRP A 478 -34.61 6.26 21.61
N HIS A 479 -33.71 6.58 20.69
CA HIS A 479 -32.76 5.61 20.15
C HIS A 479 -31.75 5.14 21.21
N ASN A 480 -31.33 6.01 22.14
CA ASN A 480 -30.46 5.65 23.24
C ASN A 480 -31.10 4.64 24.19
N HIS A 481 -32.41 4.78 24.48
CA HIS A 481 -33.12 3.82 25.31
C HIS A 481 -33.10 2.42 24.70
N TRP A 482 -33.47 2.30 23.43
CA TRP A 482 -33.58 1.00 22.76
C TRP A 482 -32.23 0.36 22.44
N LEU A 483 -31.21 1.17 22.14
CA LEU A 483 -29.84 0.67 22.01
C LEU A 483 -29.30 0.14 23.33
N ARG A 484 -29.57 0.82 24.45
CA ARG A 484 -29.24 0.31 25.80
C ARG A 484 -29.99 -0.99 26.08
N ARG A 485 -31.30 -1.03 25.81
CA ARG A 485 -32.11 -2.25 25.99
C ARG A 485 -31.54 -3.44 25.23
N ALA A 486 -31.12 -3.25 23.98
CA ALA A 486 -30.45 -4.31 23.22
C ALA A 486 -29.15 -4.77 23.92
N VAL A 487 -28.29 -3.85 24.35
CA VAL A 487 -27.06 -4.20 25.07
C VAL A 487 -27.33 -4.91 26.40
N ASP A 488 -28.33 -4.48 27.16
CA ASP A 488 -28.70 -5.08 28.44
C ASP A 488 -29.22 -6.51 28.23
N LEU A 489 -30.09 -6.75 27.24
CA LEU A 489 -30.54 -8.10 26.86
C LEU A 489 -29.38 -9.04 26.52
N SER A 490 -28.34 -8.53 25.86
CA SER A 490 -27.14 -9.30 25.52
C SER A 490 -26.32 -9.66 26.75
N LYS A 491 -26.22 -8.75 27.73
CA LYS A 491 -25.50 -8.97 28.99
C LYS A 491 -26.27 -9.91 29.92
N ASP A 492 -27.57 -9.70 30.08
CA ASP A 492 -28.43 -10.47 30.98
C ASP A 492 -28.56 -11.94 30.54
N ALA A 493 -28.54 -12.18 29.23
CA ALA A 493 -28.63 -13.53 28.66
C ALA A 493 -27.28 -14.26 28.61
N SER A 494 -26.17 -13.60 28.97
CA SER A 494 -24.82 -14.17 28.92
C SER A 494 -24.65 -15.29 29.94
N ASN A 495 -24.77 -16.54 29.47
CA ASN A 495 -24.53 -17.75 30.25
C ASN A 495 -23.21 -18.42 29.79
N ASN A 496 -22.56 -19.22 30.64
CA ASN A 496 -21.28 -19.92 30.36
C ASN A 496 -21.38 -21.07 29.31
N GLY A 497 -22.24 -20.94 28.30
CA GLY A 497 -22.49 -21.96 27.28
C GLY A 497 -22.29 -21.44 25.86
N ARG A 498 -22.15 -22.36 24.90
CA ARG A 498 -22.06 -22.02 23.47
C ARG A 498 -23.37 -21.39 22.99
N ASN A 499 -23.28 -20.27 22.28
CA ASN A 499 -24.42 -19.54 21.73
C ASN A 499 -24.39 -19.54 20.19
N ALA A 500 -25.54 -19.38 19.54
CA ALA A 500 -25.63 -19.18 18.08
C ALA A 500 -25.26 -17.71 17.74
N SER A 501 -24.04 -17.30 18.08
CA SER A 501 -23.60 -15.91 17.99
C SER A 501 -23.25 -15.49 16.56
N CYS A 502 -23.49 -14.22 16.27
CA CYS A 502 -22.90 -13.59 15.09
C CYS A 502 -21.38 -13.42 15.21
N ASP A 503 -20.78 -13.56 16.40
CA ASP A 503 -19.35 -13.43 16.64
C ASP A 503 -18.68 -14.82 16.76
N PRO A 504 -17.92 -15.26 15.74
CA PRO A 504 -17.24 -16.55 15.79
C PRO A 504 -15.98 -16.55 16.66
N GLU A 505 -15.43 -15.37 16.96
CA GLU A 505 -14.23 -15.23 17.81
C GLU A 505 -14.60 -15.31 19.29
N ASN A 506 -15.80 -14.86 19.62
CA ASN A 506 -16.36 -14.97 20.95
C ASN A 506 -17.68 -15.75 20.92
N THR A 507 -17.59 -17.08 20.85
CA THR A 507 -18.76 -17.98 20.80
C THR A 507 -19.63 -17.95 22.06
N ASP A 508 -19.10 -17.42 23.15
CA ASP A 508 -19.81 -17.26 24.41
C ASP A 508 -20.58 -15.93 24.45
N SER A 509 -20.31 -15.01 23.50
CA SER A 509 -21.07 -13.77 23.38
C SER A 509 -22.51 -14.02 22.94
N VAL A 510 -23.45 -13.42 23.65
CA VAL A 510 -24.86 -13.42 23.24
C VAL A 510 -25.14 -12.18 22.41
N CYS A 511 -25.63 -12.38 21.19
CA CYS A 511 -26.15 -11.29 20.37
C CYS A 511 -27.62 -11.04 20.73
N SER A 512 -28.05 -9.79 20.67
CA SER A 512 -29.46 -9.40 20.86
C SER A 512 -29.97 -8.57 19.70
N CYS A 513 -31.28 -8.62 19.49
CA CYS A 513 -32.01 -7.88 18.47
C CYS A 513 -33.32 -7.37 19.04
N VAL A 514 -33.53 -6.05 18.99
CA VAL A 514 -34.79 -5.40 19.37
C VAL A 514 -35.36 -4.72 18.14
N VAL A 515 -36.64 -4.95 17.86
CA VAL A 515 -37.32 -4.38 16.68
C VAL A 515 -38.52 -3.57 17.10
N ILE A 516 -38.65 -2.38 16.51
CA ILE A 516 -39.66 -1.41 16.91
C ILE A 516 -40.19 -0.69 15.68
N HIS A 517 -41.50 -0.47 15.63
CA HIS A 517 -42.07 0.41 14.62
C HIS A 517 -41.51 1.82 14.76
N LYS A 518 -41.19 2.42 13.63
CA LYS A 518 -40.85 3.83 13.56
C LYS A 518 -42.03 4.63 14.13
N PRO A 519 -41.80 5.47 15.14
CA PRO A 519 -42.86 6.18 15.82
C PRO A 519 -43.57 7.14 14.85
N SER A 520 -44.89 7.01 14.73
CA SER A 520 -45.72 7.85 13.86
C SER A 520 -46.14 9.18 14.52
N VAL A 521 -45.92 9.33 15.83
CA VAL A 521 -46.38 10.47 16.64
C VAL A 521 -45.23 11.47 16.86
N LYS A 522 -45.54 12.78 16.84
CA LYS A 522 -44.57 13.86 17.08
C LYS A 522 -43.95 13.88 18.48
N LYS A 523 -44.54 13.19 19.46
CA LYS A 523 -44.06 13.13 20.85
C LYS A 523 -43.68 11.70 21.18
N LEU A 524 -42.39 11.48 21.41
CA LEU A 524 -41.80 10.18 21.70
C LEU A 524 -41.90 9.90 23.20
N ASP A 525 -42.78 8.99 23.62
CA ASP A 525 -42.86 8.51 25.00
C ASP A 525 -42.26 7.10 25.10
N VAL A 526 -41.09 7.02 25.72
CA VAL A 526 -40.33 5.78 25.88
C VAL A 526 -41.00 4.82 26.85
N ASN A 527 -41.74 5.32 27.84
CA ASN A 527 -42.26 4.50 28.93
C ASN A 527 -43.52 3.71 28.55
N ASN A 528 -44.19 4.08 27.46
CA ASN A 528 -45.47 3.50 27.05
C ASN A 528 -45.37 2.62 25.79
N GLN A 529 -44.19 2.48 25.18
CA GLN A 529 -44.04 1.75 23.93
C GLN A 529 -43.41 0.39 24.16
N ILE A 530 -44.11 -0.65 23.71
CA ILE A 530 -43.67 -2.05 23.81
C ILE A 530 -42.90 -2.38 22.52
N PRO A 531 -41.72 -3.03 22.60
CA PRO A 531 -41.02 -3.48 21.40
C PRO A 531 -41.85 -4.54 20.69
N LEU A 532 -41.77 -4.61 19.37
CA LEU A 532 -42.48 -5.66 18.62
C LEU A 532 -41.92 -7.03 18.98
N VAL A 533 -40.60 -7.12 19.03
CA VAL A 533 -39.86 -8.34 19.31
C VAL A 533 -38.55 -8.00 20.00
N GLU A 534 -38.20 -8.78 21.01
CA GLU A 534 -36.88 -8.84 21.63
C GLU A 534 -36.37 -10.28 21.50
N MET A 535 -35.21 -10.47 20.87
CA MET A 535 -34.61 -11.79 20.66
C MET A 535 -33.15 -11.81 21.06
N VAL A 536 -32.70 -12.94 21.58
CA VAL A 536 -31.31 -13.22 21.97
C VAL A 536 -30.83 -14.52 21.37
N SER A 537 -29.54 -14.64 21.06
CA SER A 537 -28.96 -15.80 20.38
C SER A 537 -28.55 -16.94 21.32
N ASN A 538 -29.30 -17.16 22.41
CA ASN A 538 -28.99 -18.17 23.42
C ASN A 538 -29.45 -19.59 23.02
N SER A 539 -30.14 -19.74 21.89
CA SER A 539 -30.59 -21.03 21.39
C SER A 539 -29.47 -21.78 20.69
N THR A 540 -29.29 -23.06 21.01
CA THR A 540 -28.35 -23.97 20.32
C THR A 540 -29.06 -24.98 19.42
N LYS A 541 -30.37 -24.78 19.17
CA LYS A 541 -31.17 -25.71 18.34
C LYS A 541 -30.68 -25.74 16.90
N SER A 542 -30.30 -24.59 16.36
CA SER A 542 -29.77 -24.47 15.01
C SER A 542 -28.63 -23.46 14.93
N CYS A 543 -27.73 -23.68 13.98
CA CYS A 543 -26.62 -22.76 13.68
C CYS A 543 -27.07 -21.45 13.02
N ILE A 544 -28.33 -21.36 12.56
CA ILE A 544 -28.89 -20.14 11.97
C ILE A 544 -29.71 -19.29 12.95
N ASP A 545 -29.86 -19.73 14.21
CA ASP A 545 -30.71 -19.10 15.24
C ASP A 545 -30.06 -17.84 15.86
N HIS A 546 -29.46 -17.02 15.01
CA HIS A 546 -28.92 -15.72 15.39
C HIS A 546 -30.06 -14.77 15.76
N ALA A 547 -29.80 -13.81 16.66
CA ALA A 547 -30.83 -12.91 17.18
C ALA A 547 -31.63 -12.18 16.08
N SER A 548 -30.96 -11.71 15.01
CA SER A 548 -31.63 -11.05 13.88
C SER A 548 -32.52 -11.99 13.07
N MET A 549 -32.13 -13.26 12.91
CA MET A 549 -32.93 -14.28 12.22
C MET A 549 -34.17 -14.64 13.03
N LEU A 550 -34.01 -14.83 14.34
CA LEU A 550 -35.11 -15.09 15.26
C LEU A 550 -36.11 -13.93 15.27
N ALA A 551 -35.61 -12.69 15.29
CA ALA A 551 -36.44 -11.49 15.26
C ALA A 551 -37.24 -11.37 13.95
N ALA A 552 -36.60 -11.56 12.79
CA ALA A 552 -37.26 -11.51 11.50
C ALA A 552 -38.34 -12.60 11.36
N ASN A 553 -38.07 -13.82 11.84
CA ASN A 553 -39.02 -14.92 11.82
C ASN A 553 -40.23 -14.65 12.74
N ALA A 554 -40.00 -14.15 13.95
CA ALA A 554 -41.08 -13.84 14.88
C ALA A 554 -42.00 -12.74 14.35
N ILE A 555 -41.46 -11.67 13.79
CA ILE A 555 -42.27 -10.62 13.16
C ILE A 555 -43.01 -11.15 11.93
N GLY A 556 -42.34 -11.97 11.10
CA GLY A 556 -42.99 -12.62 9.98
C GLY A 556 -44.24 -13.40 10.38
N ARG A 557 -44.19 -14.12 11.52
CA ARG A 557 -45.35 -14.83 12.07
C ARG A 557 -46.43 -13.89 12.58
N LEU A 558 -46.05 -12.87 13.36
CA LEU A 558 -47.00 -11.87 13.88
C LEU A 558 -47.75 -11.16 12.75
N ASN A 559 -47.04 -10.77 11.69
CA ASN A 559 -47.64 -10.10 10.54
C ASN A 559 -48.57 -11.05 9.77
N LEU A 560 -48.20 -12.33 9.61
CA LEU A 560 -49.05 -13.32 8.96
C LEU A 560 -50.36 -13.57 9.73
N GLU A 561 -50.31 -13.59 11.07
CA GLU A 561 -51.50 -13.68 11.93
C GLU A 561 -52.42 -12.47 11.74
N GLN A 562 -51.86 -11.30 11.39
CA GLN A 562 -52.58 -10.06 11.11
C GLN A 562 -52.99 -9.91 9.63
N GLY A 563 -52.69 -10.89 8.77
CA GLY A 563 -52.95 -10.83 7.33
C GLY A 563 -52.02 -9.90 6.54
N GLU A 564 -50.93 -9.45 7.17
CA GLU A 564 -49.90 -8.60 6.58
C GLU A 564 -48.74 -9.42 6.00
N ARG A 565 -47.82 -8.75 5.29
CA ARG A 565 -46.63 -9.39 4.70
C ARG A 565 -45.54 -9.57 5.76
N TYR A 566 -44.64 -10.53 5.54
CA TYR A 566 -43.51 -10.85 6.44
C TYR A 566 -42.46 -9.72 6.65
N LEU A 567 -42.71 -8.53 6.10
CA LEU A 567 -41.74 -7.45 6.01
C LEU A 567 -41.64 -6.65 7.31
N LEU A 568 -40.43 -6.18 7.61
CA LEU A 568 -40.09 -5.24 8.68
C LEU A 568 -40.08 -3.79 8.13
N THR A 569 -40.99 -3.46 7.21
CA THR A 569 -41.11 -2.10 6.67
C THR A 569 -41.42 -1.11 7.79
N ASP A 570 -40.85 0.09 7.70
CA ASP A 570 -40.98 1.13 8.73
C ASP A 570 -40.55 0.71 10.14
N CYS A 571 -39.71 -0.32 10.27
CA CYS A 571 -39.14 -0.72 11.56
C CYS A 571 -37.69 -0.24 11.73
N ASP A 572 -37.37 0.17 12.95
CA ASP A 572 -36.01 0.38 13.44
C ASP A 572 -35.54 -0.86 14.20
N VAL A 573 -34.31 -1.30 13.91
CA VAL A 573 -33.70 -2.49 14.52
C VAL A 573 -32.47 -2.07 15.32
N TYR A 574 -32.37 -2.54 16.57
CA TYR A 574 -31.24 -2.28 17.46
C TYR A 574 -30.52 -3.59 17.76
N LEU A 575 -29.22 -3.62 17.53
CA LEU A 575 -28.37 -4.80 17.64
C LEU A 575 -27.23 -4.54 18.62
N SER A 576 -26.97 -5.49 19.53
CA SER A 576 -25.80 -5.39 20.41
C SER A 576 -24.49 -5.48 19.62
N VAL A 577 -24.42 -6.42 18.67
CA VAL A 577 -23.24 -6.67 17.82
C VAL A 577 -23.61 -6.56 16.34
N GLU A 578 -22.68 -6.11 15.52
CA GLU A 578 -22.83 -6.06 14.07
C GLU A 578 -23.21 -7.45 13.52
N PRO A 579 -24.28 -7.55 12.71
CA PRO A 579 -24.73 -8.83 12.20
C PRO A 579 -23.76 -9.38 11.15
N CYS A 580 -23.63 -10.72 11.11
CA CYS A 580 -22.90 -11.40 10.05
C CYS A 580 -23.59 -11.21 8.68
N MET A 581 -22.96 -11.65 7.59
CA MET A 581 -23.52 -11.54 6.23
C MET A 581 -24.92 -12.15 6.10
N MET A 582 -25.16 -13.34 6.69
CA MET A 582 -26.47 -13.99 6.67
C MET A 582 -27.56 -13.10 7.29
N CYS A 583 -27.33 -12.62 8.51
CA CYS A 583 -28.27 -11.76 9.23
C CYS A 583 -28.48 -10.41 8.52
N THR A 584 -27.42 -9.87 7.93
CA THR A 584 -27.49 -8.62 7.16
C THR A 584 -28.37 -8.79 5.91
N MET A 585 -28.21 -9.89 5.18
CA MET A 585 -29.04 -10.19 4.01
C MET A 585 -30.50 -10.46 4.39
N ALA A 586 -30.74 -11.11 5.54
CA ALA A 586 -32.09 -11.32 6.05
C ALA A 586 -32.81 -10.00 6.36
N LEU A 587 -32.13 -9.04 7.01
CA LEU A 587 -32.67 -7.70 7.27
C LEU A 587 -32.95 -6.91 5.98
N LEU A 588 -32.07 -7.06 4.97
CA LEU A 588 -32.28 -6.48 3.63
C LEU A 588 -33.54 -7.07 2.96
N HIS A 589 -33.69 -8.39 2.95
CA HIS A 589 -34.88 -9.07 2.42
C HIS A 589 -36.16 -8.74 3.20
N SER A 590 -36.02 -8.40 4.48
CA SER A 590 -37.12 -7.95 5.33
C SER A 590 -37.48 -6.47 5.14
N ARG A 591 -36.73 -5.71 4.34
CA ARG A 591 -36.96 -4.28 4.06
C ARG A 591 -37.00 -3.37 5.30
N VAL A 592 -36.10 -3.62 6.25
CA VAL A 592 -35.90 -2.75 7.43
C VAL A 592 -35.65 -1.29 7.04
N ALA A 593 -36.07 -0.33 7.86
CA ALA A 593 -35.85 1.10 7.59
C ALA A 593 -34.48 1.59 8.10
N ARG A 594 -34.15 1.32 9.36
CA ARG A 594 -32.89 1.75 9.99
C ARG A 594 -32.36 0.67 10.94
N VAL A 595 -31.03 0.58 11.04
CA VAL A 595 -30.33 -0.34 11.94
C VAL A 595 -29.34 0.43 12.80
N PHE A 596 -29.36 0.19 14.11
CA PHE A 596 -28.45 0.76 15.09
C PHE A 596 -27.62 -0.36 15.71
N ILE A 597 -26.30 -0.20 15.72
CA ILE A 597 -25.35 -1.22 16.16
C ILE A 597 -24.56 -0.67 17.34
N ALA A 598 -24.46 -1.42 18.43
CA ALA A 598 -23.69 -1.00 19.60
C ALA A 598 -22.19 -1.36 19.50
N LYS A 599 -21.84 -2.47 18.85
CA LYS A 599 -20.45 -2.94 18.69
C LYS A 599 -20.20 -3.47 17.27
N ARG A 600 -19.09 -3.04 16.65
CA ARG A 600 -18.64 -3.57 15.35
C ARG A 600 -18.10 -4.99 15.48
N LEU A 601 -18.14 -5.73 14.37
CA LEU A 601 -17.54 -7.05 14.24
C LEU A 601 -16.50 -7.03 13.10
N PRO A 602 -15.24 -6.61 13.38
CA PRO A 602 -14.23 -6.37 12.35
C PRO A 602 -13.98 -7.54 11.41
N SER A 603 -14.00 -8.77 11.94
CA SER A 603 -13.58 -9.97 11.20
C SER A 603 -14.62 -10.50 10.22
N ILE A 604 -15.92 -10.42 10.54
CA ILE A 604 -16.99 -11.00 9.70
C ILE A 604 -18.25 -10.14 9.51
N GLY A 605 -18.30 -8.95 10.12
CA GLY A 605 -19.45 -8.05 10.07
C GLY A 605 -19.92 -7.76 8.64
N GLY A 606 -21.24 -7.87 8.43
CA GLY A 606 -21.88 -7.79 7.11
C GLY A 606 -22.27 -6.37 6.66
N MET A 607 -22.34 -5.43 7.60
CA MET A 607 -22.95 -4.11 7.38
C MET A 607 -21.93 -2.99 7.15
N CYS A 608 -20.87 -2.95 7.94
CA CYS A 608 -19.97 -1.80 8.01
C CYS A 608 -18.49 -2.14 8.26
N SER A 609 -18.19 -3.36 8.68
CA SER A 609 -16.83 -3.86 8.90
C SER A 609 -16.26 -4.55 7.65
N ARG A 610 -16.13 -5.89 7.66
CA ARG A 610 -15.55 -6.65 6.55
C ARG A 610 -16.34 -6.49 5.26
N TRP A 611 -17.66 -6.54 5.37
CA TRP A 611 -18.55 -6.32 4.25
C TRP A 611 -19.39 -5.06 4.49
N LYS A 612 -19.82 -4.45 3.39
CA LYS A 612 -20.60 -3.21 3.39
C LYS A 612 -21.86 -3.39 2.54
N LEU A 613 -22.63 -4.45 2.82
CA LEU A 613 -23.80 -4.81 2.02
C LEU A 613 -24.79 -3.64 1.81
N PRO A 614 -25.10 -2.80 2.82
CA PRO A 614 -26.02 -1.65 2.63
C PRO A 614 -25.54 -0.65 1.56
N LEU A 615 -24.24 -0.61 1.25
CA LEU A 615 -23.63 0.28 0.27
C LEU A 615 -23.56 -0.30 -1.16
N VAL A 616 -23.96 -1.56 -1.36
CA VAL A 616 -23.92 -2.22 -2.67
C VAL A 616 -25.05 -1.70 -3.55
N LYS A 617 -24.74 -0.98 -4.64
CA LYS A 617 -25.73 -0.29 -5.49
C LYS A 617 -26.68 -1.22 -6.25
N THR A 618 -26.33 -2.49 -6.43
CA THR A 618 -27.11 -3.45 -7.23
C THR A 618 -28.22 -4.13 -6.43
N VAL A 619 -28.30 -3.88 -5.11
CA VAL A 619 -29.38 -4.43 -4.28
C VAL A 619 -30.64 -3.58 -4.41
N ASN A 620 -31.81 -4.23 -4.34
CA ASN A 620 -33.08 -3.55 -4.61
C ASN A 620 -33.58 -2.68 -3.44
N HIS A 621 -33.11 -2.91 -2.21
CA HIS A 621 -33.54 -2.22 -1.01
C HIS A 621 -32.35 -1.67 -0.23
N HIS A 622 -32.42 -0.41 0.18
CA HIS A 622 -31.40 0.26 0.98
C HIS A 622 -31.99 0.75 2.29
N PHE A 623 -31.21 0.63 3.37
CA PHE A 623 -31.59 1.06 4.71
C PHE A 623 -30.42 1.76 5.39
N LEU A 624 -30.73 2.66 6.33
CA LEU A 624 -29.70 3.42 7.03
C LEU A 624 -29.11 2.60 8.15
N VAL A 625 -27.78 2.65 8.29
CA VAL A 625 -27.07 1.96 9.38
C VAL A 625 -26.29 2.99 10.19
N PHE A 626 -26.41 2.90 11.51
CA PHE A 626 -25.65 3.70 12.47
C PHE A 626 -24.80 2.75 13.32
N ALA A 627 -23.49 2.93 13.29
CA ALA A 627 -22.54 2.06 13.96
C ALA A 627 -21.43 2.87 14.62
N PRO A 628 -20.66 2.31 15.57
CA PRO A 628 -19.47 2.95 16.11
C PRO A 628 -18.56 3.48 14.99
N PRO A 629 -17.75 4.54 15.20
CA PRO A 629 -16.72 4.90 14.23
C PRO A 629 -15.78 3.70 13.98
N PRO A 630 -15.26 3.51 12.76
CA PRO A 630 -14.23 2.51 12.54
C PRO A 630 -13.04 2.83 13.44
N GLU A 631 -12.49 1.83 14.14
CA GLU A 631 -11.23 2.00 14.85
C GLU A 631 -10.19 2.41 13.81
N SER A 632 -9.69 3.65 13.91
CA SER A 632 -8.55 4.03 13.08
C SER A 632 -7.42 3.09 13.48
N ASN A 633 -6.97 2.22 12.57
CA ASN A 633 -5.73 1.48 12.74
C ASN A 633 -4.62 2.49 13.05
N ASN A 634 -4.37 2.74 14.34
CA ASN A 634 -3.08 3.21 14.82
C ASN A 634 -2.15 1.99 14.74
N GLN A 635 -1.74 1.63 13.52
CA GLN A 635 -0.58 0.77 13.26
C GLN A 635 0.10 1.21 11.97
#